data_AF-A0A971PVQ5-F1
#
_entry.id   AF-A0A971PVQ5-F1
#
_cell.length_a   1.000
_cell.length_b   1.000
_cell.length_c   1.000
_cell.angle_alpha   90.00
_cell.angle_beta   90.00
_cell.angle_gamma   90.00
#
_symmetry.space_group_name_H-M   'P 1'
#
loop_
_entity.id
_entity.type
_entity.pdbx_description
1 polymer ?
#
loop_
_entity_poly.entity_id
_entity_poly.type
_entity_poly.pdbx_seq_one_letter_code
_entity_poly.pdbx_strand_id
1 'polypeptide(L)'
;MSPLTDPGRNDSTEELLARSPVFGRLEPSARVALAGAMRRRDVTADEVLVHEGGVSDGLFVVETGSLRVCLRPTGEPEIVIDTIGPGDTAGEMQLIVGGVASATVVADSGTSVRHLSGQDFRELSREWPMLYETVARVARRRVQRQQMLAALPALLGPLDDDLLDAIEQQATWLTLRSGEVLFREGDPGDAWYVVTSGRLAVVRSADDGQAEHLLAEVGRGEPLGELALLTGEARSATVRALRDSELVRFPMAEFSALLASVPQVLEAVLRTLAQRVLRRDRPQRQEVSALTVTLVPATPGVAVEALAHDLTTALSHYGPSLQVGSECLEQIGIEPEAAEAPHSHPAWSRLNAWLETQGAAHRFLVLVADDVPNGWSARTVGHADHVILVAHADGEVRPGPLERALLPSSPARQGPRRLLVLLHAESSRLPEGTSQWLDARAVDAHLHLRPDRPGDVSRLARFVAGRSISLALSGGGARGFAQLGVVQAMRELGIPIDGVAGTSSGSLSAFLVGAERSDAAMRRAARQFHQAGPFKGVTVPLFSLKRGEKLKTTLIEQGGRAHLEDLWLPVTVVSSNLTRRAVALHTRGPAWEALRASSAVPGVVEPHVNDGELFVDGGLVDNLPVQVARDRLPGRVVAVDASGTMPLARVGEYPTPWRALLDRVLRRREFADLPSVIEVVTQSMLLASLAASERMREEADLYLRPELSQFPMYATGASDEIIDAGYRHAMEQLTALEPLDGAGW
;
A
#
# COMPACT_ATOMS: atom_id res chain seq x y z
N MET A 1 42.29 -42.33 26.68
CA MET A 1 41.56 -43.18 27.64
C MET A 1 40.12 -43.21 27.17
N SER A 2 39.61 -44.40 26.81
CA SER A 2 38.24 -44.62 26.33
C SER A 2 37.19 -44.03 27.29
N PRO A 3 36.10 -43.43 26.81
CA PRO A 3 34.92 -43.30 27.64
C PRO A 3 34.29 -44.69 27.75
N LEU A 4 34.19 -45.16 28.99
CA LEU A 4 33.43 -46.34 29.36
C LEU A 4 31.98 -46.16 28.90
N THR A 5 31.57 -46.92 27.89
CA THR A 5 30.17 -47.26 27.63
C THR A 5 29.68 -48.11 28.80
N ASP A 6 28.88 -47.51 29.67
CA ASP A 6 28.09 -48.22 30.67
C ASP A 6 26.79 -48.71 29.99
N PRO A 7 26.65 -50.02 29.68
CA PRO A 7 25.52 -50.54 28.92
C PRO A 7 24.18 -50.38 29.65
N GLY A 8 24.17 -50.29 30.98
CA GLY A 8 22.93 -50.09 31.75
C GLY A 8 22.37 -48.67 31.70
N ARG A 9 23.16 -47.69 31.27
CA ARG A 9 22.81 -46.25 31.25
C ARG A 9 22.09 -45.82 29.97
N ASN A 10 22.33 -46.52 28.86
CA ASN A 10 21.71 -46.25 27.56
C ASN A 10 20.34 -46.92 27.42
N ASP A 11 20.16 -48.14 27.97
CA ASP A 11 18.91 -48.89 27.85
C ASP A 11 17.72 -48.18 28.54
N SER A 12 17.92 -47.60 29.73
CA SER A 12 16.83 -46.89 30.43
C SER A 12 16.39 -45.60 29.73
N THR A 13 17.32 -44.95 29.02
CA THR A 13 17.05 -43.70 28.28
C THR A 13 16.38 -44.01 26.94
N GLU A 14 16.80 -45.09 26.26
CA GLU A 14 16.14 -45.57 25.05
C GLU A 14 14.70 -46.01 25.35
N GLU A 15 14.46 -46.72 26.46
CA GLU A 15 13.11 -47.10 26.89
C GLU A 15 12.21 -45.88 27.17
N LEU A 16 12.78 -44.83 27.79
CA LEU A 16 12.08 -43.54 27.99
C LEU A 16 11.72 -42.91 26.64
N LEU A 17 12.67 -42.83 25.70
CA LEU A 17 12.44 -42.26 24.36
C LEU A 17 11.47 -43.11 23.53
N ALA A 18 11.46 -44.43 23.69
CA ALA A 18 10.53 -45.33 23.02
C ALA A 18 9.09 -45.14 23.52
N ARG A 19 8.91 -44.81 24.81
CA ARG A 19 7.60 -44.50 25.41
C ARG A 19 7.21 -43.03 25.28
N SER A 20 8.14 -42.16 24.90
CA SER A 20 7.90 -40.74 24.71
C SER A 20 6.87 -40.52 23.59
N PRO A 21 5.85 -39.68 23.80
CA PRO A 21 4.90 -39.28 22.75
C PRO A 21 5.60 -38.57 21.58
N VAL A 22 6.78 -37.99 21.82
CA VAL A 22 7.59 -37.28 20.83
C VAL A 22 8.45 -38.27 20.04
N PHE A 23 9.31 -39.03 20.73
CA PHE A 23 10.37 -39.83 20.10
C PHE A 23 10.02 -41.28 19.80
N GLY A 24 8.88 -41.80 20.27
CA GLY A 24 8.51 -43.20 20.11
C GLY A 24 8.38 -43.67 18.65
N ARG A 25 8.20 -42.73 17.70
CA ARG A 25 8.13 -43.01 16.26
C ARG A 25 9.48 -43.05 15.55
N LEU A 26 10.57 -42.66 16.22
CA LEU A 26 11.91 -42.74 15.64
C LEU A 26 12.34 -44.20 15.51
N GLU A 27 13.19 -44.50 14.52
CA GLU A 27 13.79 -45.83 14.38
C GLU A 27 14.62 -46.18 15.63
N PRO A 28 14.69 -47.47 16.02
CA PRO A 28 15.45 -47.90 17.19
C PRO A 28 16.92 -47.45 17.17
N SER A 29 17.58 -47.49 16.00
CA SER A 29 18.95 -47.00 15.80
C SER A 29 19.09 -45.50 16.13
N ALA A 30 18.15 -44.69 15.65
CA ALA A 30 18.12 -43.25 15.92
C ALA A 30 17.86 -42.96 17.41
N ARG A 31 16.98 -43.73 18.07
CA ARG A 31 16.72 -43.59 19.51
C ARG A 31 17.92 -43.98 20.36
N VAL A 32 18.65 -45.04 19.99
CA VAL A 32 19.88 -45.45 20.68
C VAL A 32 20.96 -44.38 20.54
N ALA A 33 21.15 -43.82 19.34
CA ALA A 33 22.10 -42.74 19.12
C ALA A 33 21.72 -41.47 19.92
N LEU A 34 20.44 -41.10 19.90
CA LEU A 34 19.89 -40.00 20.70
C LEU A 34 20.12 -40.23 22.20
N ALA A 35 19.74 -41.39 22.72
CA ALA A 35 19.93 -41.78 24.12
C ALA A 35 21.40 -41.69 24.55
N GLY A 36 22.32 -42.13 23.69
CA GLY A 36 23.76 -42.09 23.95
C GLY A 36 24.35 -40.68 24.01
N ALA A 37 23.73 -39.70 23.34
CA ALA A 37 24.14 -38.30 23.39
C ALA A 37 23.52 -37.52 24.57
N MET A 38 22.45 -38.03 25.19
CA MET A 38 21.75 -37.34 26.27
C MET A 38 22.42 -37.50 27.64
N ARG A 39 22.46 -36.41 28.41
CA ARG A 39 23.01 -36.38 29.77
C ARG A 39 21.90 -36.13 30.80
N ARG A 40 21.91 -36.90 31.88
CA ARG A 40 20.96 -36.71 32.99
C ARG A 40 21.28 -35.43 33.77
N ARG A 41 20.25 -34.68 34.12
CA ARG A 41 20.28 -33.50 35.00
C ARG A 41 19.09 -33.59 35.96
N ASP A 42 19.37 -33.56 37.25
CA ASP A 42 18.34 -33.50 38.29
C ASP A 42 18.18 -32.05 38.74
N VAL A 43 16.95 -31.60 38.92
CA VAL A 43 16.57 -30.23 39.28
C VAL A 43 15.62 -30.23 40.48
N THR A 44 15.82 -29.30 41.40
CA THR A 44 14.98 -29.18 42.61
C THR A 44 13.66 -28.45 42.30
N ALA A 45 12.65 -28.61 43.16
CA ALA A 45 11.42 -27.83 43.05
C ALA A 45 11.74 -26.31 43.03
N ASP A 46 10.99 -25.57 42.20
CA ASP A 46 11.18 -24.14 41.90
C ASP A 46 12.50 -23.78 41.18
N GLU A 47 13.33 -24.76 40.83
CA GLU A 47 14.52 -24.52 40.00
C GLU A 47 14.11 -24.20 38.56
N VAL A 48 14.68 -23.12 38.02
CA VAL A 48 14.42 -22.68 36.64
C VAL A 48 15.37 -23.41 35.69
N LEU A 49 14.82 -24.15 34.73
CA LEU A 49 15.59 -24.81 33.68
C LEU A 49 15.90 -23.85 32.52
N VAL A 50 14.91 -23.03 32.17
CA VAL A 50 14.99 -22.07 31.07
C VAL A 50 14.33 -20.78 31.51
N HIS A 51 15.03 -19.65 31.36
CA HIS A 51 14.45 -18.33 31.60
C HIS A 51 13.85 -17.75 30.33
N GLU A 52 12.68 -17.12 30.45
CA GLU A 52 12.15 -16.25 29.40
C GLU A 52 13.20 -15.19 29.01
N GLY A 53 13.45 -15.01 27.72
CA GLY A 53 14.51 -14.13 27.22
C GLY A 53 15.94 -14.69 27.36
N GLY A 54 16.11 -15.86 27.98
CA GLY A 54 17.39 -16.57 28.06
C GLY A 54 17.66 -17.45 26.84
N VAL A 55 18.93 -17.65 26.52
CA VAL A 55 19.36 -18.65 25.53
C VAL A 55 19.39 -20.01 26.23
N SER A 56 18.64 -20.99 25.74
CA SER A 56 18.79 -22.37 26.20
C SER A 56 19.81 -23.10 25.35
N ASP A 57 20.57 -23.98 25.99
CA ASP A 57 21.69 -24.73 25.44
C ASP A 57 21.29 -26.08 24.85
N GLY A 58 19.99 -26.47 24.88
CA GLY A 58 19.59 -27.77 24.37
C GLY A 58 18.13 -28.20 24.58
N LEU A 59 17.88 -29.46 24.24
CA LEU A 59 16.61 -30.16 24.41
C LEU A 59 16.60 -30.88 25.76
N PHE A 60 15.51 -30.74 26.51
CA PHE A 60 15.27 -31.49 27.74
C PHE A 60 14.11 -32.46 27.55
N VAL A 61 14.26 -33.71 28.00
CA VAL A 61 13.19 -34.71 28.06
C VAL A 61 12.97 -35.07 29.52
N VAL A 62 11.73 -34.96 30.02
CA VAL A 62 11.43 -35.26 31.42
C VAL A 62 11.45 -36.78 31.64
N GLU A 63 12.27 -37.25 32.58
CA GLU A 63 12.35 -38.67 32.97
C GLU A 63 11.38 -38.96 34.13
N THR A 64 11.37 -38.11 35.15
CA THR A 64 10.46 -38.19 36.31
C THR A 64 10.18 -36.80 36.86
N GLY A 65 8.97 -36.54 37.39
CA GLY A 65 8.56 -35.23 37.90
C GLY A 65 7.74 -34.45 36.87
N SER A 66 7.66 -33.13 37.05
CA SER A 66 6.88 -32.22 36.20
C SER A 66 7.53 -30.84 36.12
N LEU A 67 7.46 -30.22 34.95
CA LEU A 67 7.85 -28.84 34.74
C LEU A 67 6.61 -28.02 34.43
N ARG A 68 6.54 -26.79 34.92
CA ARG A 68 5.52 -25.80 34.56
C ARG A 68 6.13 -24.73 33.65
N VAL A 69 5.41 -24.38 32.60
CA VAL A 69 5.80 -23.33 31.64
C VAL A 69 5.04 -22.06 31.98
N CYS A 70 5.78 -21.00 32.30
CA CYS A 70 5.25 -19.75 32.79
C CYS A 70 5.57 -18.62 31.80
N LEU A 71 4.58 -17.79 31.51
CA LEU A 71 4.74 -16.56 30.74
C LEU A 71 4.46 -15.37 31.65
N ARG A 72 5.24 -14.29 31.52
CA ARG A 72 4.98 -13.05 32.26
C ARG A 72 4.63 -11.92 31.27
N PRO A 73 3.33 -11.75 30.94
CA PRO A 73 2.91 -10.68 30.04
C PRO A 73 3.25 -9.31 30.64
N THR A 74 3.54 -8.33 29.78
CA THR A 74 4.02 -7.01 30.22
C THR A 74 2.96 -6.28 31.05
N GLY A 75 3.21 -6.16 32.37
CA GLY A 75 2.29 -5.51 33.31
C GLY A 75 1.23 -6.41 33.94
N GLU A 76 1.26 -7.72 33.68
CA GLU A 76 0.32 -8.72 34.20
C GLU A 76 1.02 -9.75 35.12
N PRO A 77 0.27 -10.45 36.00
CA PRO A 77 0.82 -11.54 36.80
C PRO A 77 1.31 -12.70 35.93
N GLU A 78 2.20 -13.52 36.49
CA GLU A 78 2.70 -14.73 35.83
C GLU A 78 1.57 -15.74 35.59
N ILE A 79 1.47 -16.23 34.36
CA ILE A 79 0.44 -17.19 33.92
C ILE A 79 1.14 -18.52 33.59
N VAL A 80 0.61 -19.62 34.09
CA VAL A 80 1.02 -20.97 33.66
C VAL A 80 0.31 -21.27 32.36
N ILE A 81 1.09 -21.53 31.30
CA ILE A 81 0.57 -21.77 29.95
C ILE A 81 0.62 -23.25 29.55
N ASP A 82 1.42 -24.06 30.25
CA ASP A 82 1.56 -25.49 29.98
C ASP A 82 2.23 -26.23 31.15
N THR A 83 2.05 -27.56 31.20
CA THR A 83 2.76 -28.46 32.13
C THR A 83 3.39 -29.62 31.36
N ILE A 84 4.70 -29.82 31.52
CA ILE A 84 5.50 -30.83 30.83
C ILE A 84 5.74 -32.00 31.79
N GLY A 85 5.14 -33.15 31.47
CA GLY A 85 5.25 -34.38 32.25
C GLY A 85 6.28 -35.37 31.69
N PRO A 86 6.45 -36.54 32.34
CA PRO A 86 7.40 -37.58 31.92
C PRO A 86 7.21 -38.01 30.45
N GLY A 87 8.32 -38.03 29.71
CA GLY A 87 8.38 -38.37 28.29
C GLY A 87 8.18 -37.19 27.34
N ASP A 88 7.73 -36.02 27.83
CA ASP A 88 7.57 -34.81 27.02
C ASP A 88 8.84 -33.93 27.02
N THR A 89 8.90 -32.94 26.12
CA THR A 89 10.09 -32.12 25.88
C THR A 89 9.94 -30.67 26.30
N ALA A 90 11.06 -30.06 26.69
CA ALA A 90 11.27 -28.62 26.79
C ALA A 90 12.51 -28.19 25.97
N GLY A 91 12.54 -26.95 25.49
CA GLY A 91 13.68 -26.39 24.75
C GLY A 91 13.68 -26.70 23.24
N GLU A 92 12.73 -27.50 22.75
CA GLU A 92 12.60 -27.79 21.31
C GLU A 92 12.36 -26.54 20.46
N MET A 93 11.62 -25.55 20.99
CA MET A 93 11.39 -24.29 20.28
C MET A 93 12.71 -23.57 19.99
N GLN A 94 13.65 -23.50 20.94
CA GLN A 94 14.92 -22.82 20.72
C GLN A 94 15.82 -23.56 19.73
N LEU A 95 15.72 -24.89 19.66
CA LEU A 95 16.48 -25.68 18.69
C LEU A 95 15.93 -25.60 17.26
N ILE A 96 14.62 -25.45 17.09
CA ILE A 96 13.97 -25.47 15.78
C ILE A 96 13.67 -24.07 15.26
N VAL A 97 13.08 -23.25 16.11
CA VAL A 97 12.67 -21.87 15.80
C VAL A 97 13.87 -20.93 15.94
N GLY A 98 14.86 -21.30 16.78
CA GLY A 98 16.00 -20.46 17.12
C GLY A 98 15.71 -19.48 18.28
N GLY A 99 16.76 -18.97 18.90
CA GLY A 99 16.73 -17.74 19.70
C GLY A 99 16.51 -17.90 21.20
N VAL A 100 16.02 -16.84 21.85
CA VAL A 100 15.77 -16.83 23.30
C VAL A 100 14.44 -17.53 23.63
N ALA A 101 14.31 -18.05 24.86
CA ALA A 101 13.11 -18.72 25.32
C ALA A 101 11.91 -17.76 25.31
N SER A 102 10.78 -18.22 24.80
CA SER A 102 9.51 -17.48 24.83
C SER A 102 8.78 -17.56 26.17
N ALA A 103 9.22 -18.44 27.08
CA ALA A 103 8.63 -18.67 28.38
C ALA A 103 9.67 -19.18 29.37
N THR A 104 9.39 -19.03 30.66
CA THR A 104 10.20 -19.57 31.75
C THR A 104 9.73 -21.00 32.05
N VAL A 105 10.65 -21.96 32.11
CA VAL A 105 10.36 -23.36 32.46
C VAL A 105 10.91 -23.65 33.84
N VAL A 106 10.02 -23.99 34.78
CA VAL A 106 10.34 -24.19 36.20
C VAL A 106 9.95 -25.60 36.63
N ALA A 107 10.76 -26.24 37.45
CA ALA A 107 10.40 -27.52 38.04
C ALA A 107 9.31 -27.36 39.12
N ASP A 108 8.20 -28.05 38.96
CA ASP A 108 7.07 -28.01 39.91
C ASP A 108 7.32 -28.92 41.13
N SER A 109 8.14 -29.95 40.94
CA SER A 109 8.63 -30.85 41.99
C SER A 109 10.08 -31.26 41.69
N GLY A 110 10.72 -32.04 42.58
CA GLY A 110 12.02 -32.63 42.28
C GLY A 110 11.95 -33.44 40.97
N THR A 111 12.58 -32.91 39.92
CA THR A 111 12.40 -33.39 38.54
C THR A 111 13.73 -33.86 37.97
N SER A 112 13.71 -34.96 37.21
CA SER A 112 14.87 -35.48 36.50
C SER A 112 14.65 -35.32 35.00
N VAL A 113 15.61 -34.73 34.30
CA VAL A 113 15.55 -34.50 32.85
C VAL A 113 16.78 -35.07 32.14
N ARG A 114 16.60 -35.46 30.88
CA ARG A 114 17.65 -35.81 29.94
C ARG A 114 17.91 -34.62 29.03
N HIS A 115 19.13 -34.09 29.07
CA HIS A 115 19.56 -32.93 28.30
C HIS A 115 20.40 -33.36 27.09
N LEU A 116 20.05 -32.85 25.90
CA LEU A 116 20.83 -32.95 24.67
C LEU A 116 21.27 -31.56 24.25
N SER A 117 22.58 -31.33 24.07
CA SER A 117 23.06 -30.01 23.66
C SER A 117 22.59 -29.67 22.23
N GLY A 118 22.46 -28.37 21.93
CA GLY A 118 22.10 -27.92 20.59
C GLY A 118 23.13 -28.31 19.52
N GLN A 119 24.41 -28.45 19.88
CA GLN A 119 25.44 -28.97 18.97
C GLN A 119 25.19 -30.45 18.66
N ASP A 120 25.02 -31.29 19.69
CA ASP A 120 24.78 -32.72 19.52
C ASP A 120 23.48 -32.96 18.74
N PHE A 121 22.44 -32.17 18.99
CA PHE A 121 21.19 -32.21 18.24
C PHE A 121 21.40 -31.95 16.74
N ARG A 122 22.19 -30.92 16.38
CA ARG A 122 22.48 -30.59 14.97
C ARG A 122 23.31 -31.68 14.30
N GLU A 123 24.31 -32.22 14.98
CA GLU A 123 25.13 -33.31 14.46
C GLU A 123 24.29 -34.57 14.21
N LEU A 124 23.48 -34.98 15.18
CA LEU A 124 22.56 -36.11 15.05
C LEU A 124 21.50 -35.87 13.98
N SER A 125 20.98 -34.64 13.84
CA SER A 125 19.97 -34.30 12.84
C SER A 125 20.49 -34.38 11.40
N ARG A 126 21.80 -34.17 11.17
CA ARG A 126 22.43 -34.36 9.85
C ARG A 126 22.49 -35.83 9.47
N GLU A 127 22.70 -36.71 10.44
CA GLU A 127 22.75 -38.16 10.24
C GLU A 127 21.34 -38.77 10.18
N TRP A 128 20.41 -38.24 10.98
CA TRP A 128 19.03 -38.72 11.13
C TRP A 128 18.02 -37.57 10.93
N PRO A 129 17.68 -37.18 9.68
CA PRO A 129 16.76 -36.06 9.41
C PRO A 129 15.38 -36.18 10.06
N MET A 130 14.89 -37.41 10.29
CA MET A 130 13.63 -37.67 11.00
C MET A 130 13.63 -37.18 12.46
N LEU A 131 14.80 -37.07 13.11
CA LEU A 131 14.94 -36.48 14.44
C LEU A 131 14.53 -35.01 14.41
N TYR A 132 15.05 -34.26 13.43
CA TYR A 132 14.73 -32.86 13.23
C TYR A 132 13.23 -32.67 12.98
N GLU A 133 12.63 -33.45 12.07
CA GLU A 133 11.19 -33.36 11.79
C GLU A 133 10.32 -33.68 13.01
N THR A 134 10.76 -34.62 13.85
CA THR A 134 10.07 -35.01 15.07
C THR A 134 10.04 -33.86 16.08
N VAL A 135 11.20 -33.23 16.32
CA VAL A 135 11.31 -32.08 17.23
C VAL A 135 10.62 -30.85 16.63
N ALA A 136 10.72 -30.63 15.32
CA ALA A 136 10.06 -29.53 14.62
C ALA A 136 8.53 -29.60 14.67
N ARG A 137 7.96 -30.81 14.67
CA ARG A 137 6.52 -31.02 14.83
C ARG A 137 6.03 -30.61 16.22
N VAL A 138 6.79 -30.90 17.27
CA VAL A 138 6.46 -30.46 18.64
C VAL A 138 6.57 -28.94 18.74
N ALA A 139 7.67 -28.36 18.23
CA ALA A 139 7.87 -26.92 18.20
C ALA A 139 6.73 -26.21 17.46
N ARG A 140 6.32 -26.71 16.29
CA ARG A 140 5.19 -26.15 15.52
C ARG A 140 3.88 -26.16 16.31
N ARG A 141 3.55 -27.26 16.99
CA ARG A 141 2.34 -27.36 17.81
C ARG A 141 2.34 -26.31 18.93
N ARG A 142 3.47 -26.14 19.62
CA ARG A 142 3.60 -25.14 20.71
C ARG A 142 3.48 -23.70 20.19
N VAL A 143 4.11 -23.40 19.05
CA VAL A 143 3.97 -22.09 18.36
C VAL A 143 2.51 -21.82 17.99
N GLN A 144 1.83 -22.81 17.40
CA GLN A 144 0.43 -22.73 17.02
C GLN A 144 -0.48 -22.48 18.23
N ARG A 145 -0.26 -23.20 19.34
CA ARG A 145 -0.98 -22.98 20.60
C ARG A 145 -0.77 -21.55 21.13
N GLN A 146 0.47 -21.04 21.09
CA GLN A 146 0.78 -19.67 21.50
C GLN A 146 0.09 -18.63 20.59
N GLN A 147 0.05 -18.84 19.27
CA GLN A 147 -0.67 -17.97 18.34
C GLN A 147 -2.19 -17.96 18.59
N MET A 148 -2.78 -19.13 18.88
CA MET A 148 -4.20 -19.23 19.27
C MET A 148 -4.48 -18.47 20.56
N LEU A 149 -3.66 -18.66 21.60
CA LEU A 149 -3.76 -17.91 22.86
C LEU A 149 -3.61 -16.41 22.66
N ALA A 150 -2.88 -15.98 21.63
CA ALA A 150 -2.66 -14.57 21.37
C ALA A 150 -3.73 -13.94 20.45
N ALA A 151 -4.53 -14.74 19.74
CA ALA A 151 -5.56 -14.28 18.80
C ALA A 151 -6.99 -14.47 19.32
N LEU A 152 -7.29 -15.63 19.92
CA LEU A 152 -8.64 -16.00 20.33
C LEU A 152 -9.19 -15.21 21.53
N PRO A 153 -8.41 -14.75 22.53
CA PRO A 153 -8.99 -14.04 23.66
C PRO A 153 -9.67 -12.71 23.30
N ALA A 154 -9.23 -12.04 22.23
CA ALA A 154 -9.90 -10.86 21.71
C ALA A 154 -11.34 -11.16 21.25
N LEU A 155 -11.59 -12.40 20.84
CA LEU A 155 -12.88 -12.87 20.34
C LEU A 155 -13.72 -13.55 21.43
N LEU A 156 -13.12 -14.49 22.16
CA LEU A 156 -13.79 -15.41 23.08
C LEU A 156 -13.68 -15.00 24.56
N GLY A 157 -12.86 -14.00 24.89
CA GLY A 157 -12.50 -13.67 26.27
C GLY A 157 -11.42 -14.61 26.83
N PRO A 158 -11.17 -14.58 28.16
CA PRO A 158 -10.17 -15.44 28.79
C PRO A 158 -10.45 -16.92 28.50
N LEU A 159 -9.42 -17.65 28.11
CA LEU A 159 -9.47 -19.08 27.80
C LEU A 159 -8.83 -19.87 28.95
N ASP A 160 -9.51 -20.88 29.46
CA ASP A 160 -8.89 -21.90 30.31
C ASP A 160 -8.28 -23.01 29.44
N ASP A 161 -7.44 -23.85 30.06
CA ASP A 161 -6.71 -24.92 29.35
C ASP A 161 -7.65 -25.95 28.72
N ASP A 162 -8.74 -26.30 29.41
CA ASP A 162 -9.73 -27.26 28.91
C ASP A 162 -10.42 -26.76 27.63
N LEU A 163 -10.78 -25.47 27.59
CA LEU A 163 -11.37 -24.85 26.41
C LEU A 163 -10.36 -24.76 25.27
N LEU A 164 -9.11 -24.38 25.57
CA LEU A 164 -8.06 -24.28 24.55
C LEU A 164 -7.79 -25.65 23.91
N ASP A 165 -7.73 -26.71 24.71
CA ASP A 165 -7.56 -28.09 24.22
C ASP A 165 -8.74 -28.54 23.36
N ALA A 166 -9.98 -28.21 23.76
CA ALA A 166 -11.17 -28.54 22.99
C ALA A 166 -11.22 -27.82 21.63
N ILE A 167 -10.75 -26.57 21.57
CA ILE A 167 -10.63 -25.80 20.32
C ILE A 167 -9.48 -26.35 19.46
N GLU A 168 -8.31 -26.66 20.05
CA GLU A 168 -7.14 -27.17 19.33
C GLU A 168 -7.45 -28.49 18.61
N GLN A 169 -8.21 -29.39 19.24
CA GLN A 169 -8.61 -30.67 18.64
C GLN A 169 -9.55 -30.53 17.43
N GLN A 170 -10.26 -29.41 17.33
CA GLN A 170 -11.26 -29.13 16.30
C GLN A 170 -10.76 -28.15 15.24
N ALA A 171 -9.54 -27.63 15.41
CA ALA A 171 -8.90 -26.64 14.57
C ALA A 171 -8.01 -27.29 13.49
N THR A 172 -8.04 -26.72 12.29
CA THR A 172 -7.06 -27.01 11.22
C THR A 172 -6.35 -25.73 10.81
N TRP A 173 -5.04 -25.81 10.56
CA TRP A 173 -4.26 -24.63 10.18
C TRP A 173 -4.25 -24.42 8.67
N LEU A 174 -4.43 -23.17 8.26
CA LEU A 174 -4.39 -22.75 6.87
C LEU A 174 -3.40 -21.59 6.72
N THR A 175 -2.52 -21.69 5.73
CA THR A 175 -1.61 -20.62 5.34
C THR A 175 -2.02 -20.13 3.96
N LEU A 176 -2.17 -18.82 3.80
CA LEU A 176 -2.44 -18.15 2.54
C LEU A 176 -1.29 -17.23 2.19
N ARG A 177 -0.84 -17.27 0.95
CA ARG A 177 0.12 -16.28 0.42
C ARG A 177 -0.60 -14.98 0.06
N SER A 178 0.13 -13.87 0.07
CA SER A 178 -0.39 -12.61 -0.48
C SER A 178 -1.00 -12.82 -1.89
N GLY A 179 -2.26 -12.42 -2.03
CA GLY A 179 -3.09 -12.55 -3.23
C GLY A 179 -3.89 -13.84 -3.37
N GLU A 180 -3.63 -14.87 -2.55
CA GLU A 180 -4.41 -16.10 -2.58
C GLU A 180 -5.85 -15.88 -2.09
N VAL A 181 -6.80 -16.51 -2.78
CA VAL A 181 -8.23 -16.43 -2.46
C VAL A 181 -8.58 -17.54 -1.47
N LEU A 182 -9.16 -17.15 -0.33
CA LEU A 182 -9.67 -18.09 0.67
C LEU A 182 -10.95 -18.77 0.19
N PHE A 183 -11.94 -17.98 -0.24
CA PHE A 183 -13.17 -18.42 -0.89
C PHE A 183 -13.74 -17.29 -1.74
N ARG A 184 -14.60 -17.63 -2.72
CA ARG A 184 -15.26 -16.68 -3.61
C ARG A 184 -16.70 -16.43 -3.19
N GLU A 185 -17.20 -15.27 -3.60
CA GLU A 185 -18.63 -14.98 -3.57
C GLU A 185 -19.42 -16.06 -4.33
N GLY A 186 -20.49 -16.57 -3.73
CA GLY A 186 -21.29 -17.66 -4.27
C GLY A 186 -20.82 -19.07 -3.91
N ASP A 187 -19.62 -19.25 -3.35
CA ASP A 187 -19.17 -20.56 -2.86
C ASP A 187 -20.07 -21.05 -1.69
N PRO A 188 -20.17 -22.37 -1.44
CA PRO A 188 -20.88 -22.87 -0.26
C PRO A 188 -20.13 -22.51 1.05
N GLY A 189 -20.88 -22.32 2.14
CA GLY A 189 -20.33 -22.16 3.48
C GLY A 189 -19.76 -23.47 4.03
N ASP A 190 -18.44 -23.65 3.99
CA ASP A 190 -17.78 -24.91 4.37
C ASP A 190 -17.12 -24.89 5.76
N ALA A 191 -16.68 -23.72 6.21
CA ALA A 191 -15.94 -23.54 7.46
C ALA A 191 -15.98 -22.11 7.99
N TRP A 192 -15.66 -21.98 9.28
CA TRP A 192 -15.43 -20.74 9.99
C TRP A 192 -13.93 -20.53 10.13
N TYR A 193 -13.48 -19.28 9.99
CA TYR A 193 -12.06 -18.96 9.98
C TYR A 193 -11.77 -17.87 11.00
N VAL A 194 -10.63 -17.97 11.70
CA VAL A 194 -10.09 -16.91 12.54
C VAL A 194 -8.67 -16.61 12.10
N VAL A 195 -8.37 -15.34 11.85
CA VAL A 195 -7.03 -14.91 11.44
C VAL A 195 -6.11 -14.93 12.65
N THR A 196 -5.05 -15.72 12.62
CA THR A 196 -4.04 -15.74 13.68
C THR A 196 -2.87 -14.82 13.36
N SER A 197 -2.58 -14.61 12.08
CA SER A 197 -1.57 -13.68 11.59
C SER A 197 -1.90 -13.19 10.18
N GLY A 198 -1.47 -11.98 9.85
CA GLY A 198 -1.65 -11.40 8.51
C GLY A 198 -2.91 -10.54 8.35
N ARG A 199 -3.35 -10.38 7.10
CA ARG A 199 -4.45 -9.47 6.72
C ARG A 199 -5.16 -9.97 5.47
N LEU A 200 -6.49 -9.95 5.50
CA LEU A 200 -7.34 -10.33 4.37
C LEU A 200 -8.24 -9.17 3.95
N ALA A 201 -8.59 -9.12 2.67
CA ALA A 201 -9.58 -8.23 2.09
C ALA A 201 -10.87 -8.99 1.77
N VAL A 202 -12.01 -8.38 2.13
CA VAL A 202 -13.35 -8.82 1.76
C VAL A 202 -13.82 -7.94 0.61
N VAL A 203 -13.99 -8.54 -0.57
CA VAL A 203 -14.34 -7.83 -1.80
C VAL A 203 -15.62 -8.39 -2.42
N ARG A 204 -16.41 -7.53 -3.05
CA ARG A 204 -17.61 -7.91 -3.80
C ARG A 204 -17.50 -7.41 -5.23
N SER A 205 -17.96 -8.23 -6.18
CA SER A 205 -18.00 -7.79 -7.59
C SER A 205 -19.07 -6.72 -7.76
N ALA A 206 -18.75 -5.65 -8.48
CA ALA A 206 -19.72 -4.65 -8.92
C ALA A 206 -20.68 -5.27 -9.95
N ASP A 207 -21.88 -4.70 -10.08
CA ASP A 207 -22.94 -5.20 -10.97
C ASP A 207 -22.51 -5.25 -12.46
N ASP A 208 -21.45 -4.55 -12.84
CA ASP A 208 -20.87 -4.54 -14.19
C ASP A 208 -19.84 -5.65 -14.45
N GLY A 209 -19.47 -6.42 -13.41
CA GLY A 209 -18.49 -7.52 -13.46
C GLY A 209 -17.04 -7.08 -13.76
N GLN A 210 -16.75 -5.78 -13.80
CA GLN A 210 -15.45 -5.23 -14.19
C GLN A 210 -14.66 -4.67 -13.00
N ALA A 211 -15.35 -4.25 -11.93
CA ALA A 211 -14.74 -3.70 -10.72
C ALA A 211 -15.06 -4.55 -9.47
N GLU A 212 -14.08 -4.75 -8.60
CA GLU A 212 -14.30 -5.31 -7.24
C GLU A 212 -14.33 -4.15 -6.24
N HIS A 213 -15.31 -4.13 -5.34
CA HIS A 213 -15.40 -3.15 -4.25
C HIS A 213 -14.88 -3.77 -2.95
N LEU A 214 -13.90 -3.13 -2.32
CA LEU A 214 -13.43 -3.49 -0.98
C LEU A 214 -14.52 -3.13 0.05
N LEU A 215 -15.08 -4.16 0.69
CA LEU A 215 -16.10 -4.00 1.73
C LEU A 215 -15.49 -3.82 3.11
N ALA A 216 -14.44 -4.58 3.41
CA ALA A 216 -13.73 -4.57 4.68
C ALA A 216 -12.36 -5.22 4.56
N GLU A 217 -11.47 -4.91 5.49
CA GLU A 217 -10.29 -5.72 5.76
C GLU A 217 -10.45 -6.44 7.09
N VAL A 218 -9.84 -7.61 7.21
CA VAL A 218 -9.88 -8.46 8.38
C VAL A 218 -8.46 -8.77 8.83
N GLY A 219 -8.16 -8.44 10.09
CA GLY A 219 -6.86 -8.67 10.72
C GLY A 219 -6.89 -9.78 11.77
N ARG A 220 -5.76 -9.94 12.47
CA ARG A 220 -5.59 -10.92 13.56
C ARG A 220 -6.68 -10.82 14.62
N GLY A 221 -7.17 -11.98 15.06
CA GLY A 221 -8.24 -12.13 16.05
C GLY A 221 -9.66 -11.95 15.50
N GLU A 222 -9.80 -11.44 14.27
CA GLU A 222 -11.11 -11.26 13.66
C GLU A 222 -11.60 -12.54 12.95
N PRO A 223 -12.91 -12.85 13.05
CA PRO A 223 -13.49 -14.03 12.43
C PRO A 223 -14.02 -13.77 11.00
N LEU A 224 -14.11 -14.82 10.20
CA LEU A 224 -14.55 -14.81 8.81
C LEU A 224 -15.41 -16.03 8.47
N GLY A 225 -16.36 -15.83 7.54
CA GLY A 225 -17.15 -16.91 6.98
C GLY A 225 -18.31 -17.40 7.86
N GLU A 226 -18.58 -16.73 8.98
CA GLU A 226 -19.63 -17.11 9.92
C GLU A 226 -21.04 -16.93 9.35
N LEU A 227 -21.25 -15.94 8.48
CA LEU A 227 -22.57 -15.64 7.89
C LEU A 227 -23.15 -16.85 7.15
N ALA A 228 -22.38 -17.44 6.22
CA ALA A 228 -22.84 -18.57 5.41
C ALA A 228 -23.16 -19.80 6.26
N LEU A 229 -22.45 -20.01 7.36
CA LEU A 229 -22.71 -21.14 8.27
C LEU A 229 -23.98 -20.94 9.10
N LEU A 230 -24.31 -19.69 9.46
CA LEU A 230 -25.49 -19.37 10.26
C LEU A 230 -26.76 -19.22 9.43
N THR A 231 -26.66 -18.62 8.24
CA THR A 231 -27.83 -18.40 7.36
C THR A 231 -28.12 -19.61 6.48
N GLY A 232 -27.13 -20.47 6.24
CA GLY A 232 -27.21 -21.55 5.25
C GLY A 232 -27.14 -21.05 3.80
N GLU A 233 -26.90 -19.76 3.57
CA GLU A 233 -26.71 -19.19 2.24
C GLU A 233 -25.26 -19.36 1.75
N ALA A 234 -25.03 -19.07 0.47
CA ALA A 234 -23.70 -19.03 -0.10
C ALA A 234 -22.85 -17.87 0.47
N ARG A 235 -21.53 -17.93 0.27
CA ARG A 235 -20.58 -16.87 0.64
C ARG A 235 -21.02 -15.53 0.01
N SER A 236 -21.20 -14.50 0.83
CA SER A 236 -21.72 -13.20 0.41
C SER A 236 -20.70 -12.25 -0.23
N ALA A 237 -19.43 -12.65 -0.28
CA ALA A 237 -18.31 -11.88 -0.79
C ALA A 237 -17.09 -12.81 -1.02
N THR A 238 -16.17 -12.38 -1.87
CA THR A 238 -14.87 -13.02 -2.05
C THR A 238 -13.91 -12.56 -0.96
N VAL A 239 -13.12 -13.46 -0.40
CA VAL A 239 -12.09 -13.14 0.60
C VAL A 239 -10.73 -13.58 0.09
N ARG A 240 -9.74 -12.68 0.17
CA ARG A 240 -8.37 -12.93 -0.29
C ARG A 240 -7.34 -12.38 0.69
N ALA A 241 -6.17 -12.97 0.73
CA ALA A 241 -5.06 -12.50 1.55
C ALA A 241 -4.43 -11.24 0.92
N LEU A 242 -4.26 -10.17 1.70
CA LEU A 242 -3.49 -8.97 1.31
C LEU A 242 -1.99 -9.15 1.59
N ARG A 243 -1.68 -9.87 2.67
CA ARG A 243 -0.33 -10.27 3.09
C ARG A 243 -0.31 -11.78 3.30
N ASP A 244 0.88 -12.38 3.37
CA ASP A 244 1.01 -13.73 3.90
C ASP A 244 0.25 -13.83 5.23
N SER A 245 -0.69 -14.77 5.30
CA SER A 245 -1.66 -14.86 6.40
C SER A 245 -1.77 -16.30 6.91
N GLU A 246 -1.89 -16.45 8.22
CA GLU A 246 -2.17 -17.72 8.88
C GLU A 246 -3.56 -17.63 9.52
N LEU A 247 -4.33 -18.70 9.33
CA LEU A 247 -5.69 -18.80 9.82
C LEU A 247 -5.88 -20.14 10.50
N VAL A 248 -6.73 -20.13 11.53
CA VAL A 248 -7.33 -21.34 12.06
C VAL A 248 -8.69 -21.52 11.38
N ARG A 249 -8.88 -22.71 10.80
CA ARG A 249 -10.08 -23.16 10.11
C ARG A 249 -10.82 -24.19 10.96
N PHE A 250 -12.09 -23.91 11.22
CA PHE A 250 -13.05 -24.79 11.87
C PHE A 250 -14.09 -25.25 10.84
N PRO A 251 -14.00 -26.49 10.31
CA PRO A 251 -14.99 -26.97 9.36
C PRO A 251 -16.40 -27.01 9.98
N MET A 252 -17.44 -27.00 9.14
CA MET A 252 -18.83 -26.78 9.58
C MET A 252 -19.29 -27.74 10.69
N ALA A 253 -18.88 -29.01 10.64
CA ALA A 253 -19.27 -30.02 11.63
C ALA A 253 -18.65 -29.69 13.01
N GLU A 254 -17.37 -29.37 13.02
CA GLU A 254 -16.60 -28.98 14.18
C GLU A 254 -17.08 -27.62 14.73
N PHE A 255 -17.36 -26.65 13.87
CA PHE A 255 -17.93 -25.37 14.28
C PHE A 255 -19.31 -25.54 14.95
N SER A 256 -20.16 -26.41 14.41
CA SER A 256 -21.46 -26.73 15.01
C SER A 256 -21.30 -27.40 16.38
N ALA A 257 -20.30 -28.27 16.53
CA ALA A 257 -19.96 -28.88 17.81
C ALA A 257 -19.46 -27.83 18.81
N LEU A 258 -18.57 -26.92 18.39
CA LEU A 258 -18.08 -25.80 19.22
C LEU A 258 -19.21 -24.88 19.67
N LEU A 259 -20.16 -24.53 18.81
CA LEU A 259 -21.33 -23.72 19.19
C LEU A 259 -22.20 -24.43 20.24
N ALA A 260 -22.29 -25.76 20.19
CA ALA A 260 -23.05 -26.55 21.14
C ALA A 260 -22.33 -26.76 22.48
N SER A 261 -21.00 -26.88 22.47
CA SER A 261 -20.19 -27.18 23.66
C SER A 261 -19.58 -25.95 24.32
N VAL A 262 -19.43 -24.82 23.61
CA VAL A 262 -18.75 -23.61 24.07
C VAL A 262 -19.64 -22.37 23.86
N PRO A 263 -20.41 -21.95 24.88
CA PRO A 263 -21.28 -20.78 24.80
C PRO A 263 -20.54 -19.48 24.41
N GLN A 264 -19.28 -19.32 24.81
CA GLN A 264 -18.48 -18.14 24.47
C GLN A 264 -18.32 -17.96 22.95
N VAL A 265 -18.27 -19.05 22.16
CA VAL A 265 -18.15 -18.99 20.70
C VAL A 265 -19.40 -18.38 20.07
N LEU A 266 -20.59 -18.78 20.54
CA LEU A 266 -21.85 -18.23 20.07
C LEU A 266 -21.97 -16.73 20.38
N GLU A 267 -21.62 -16.33 21.60
CA GLU A 267 -21.63 -14.91 22.00
C GLU A 267 -20.68 -14.06 21.14
N ALA A 268 -19.48 -14.57 20.88
CA ALA A 268 -18.48 -13.89 20.07
C ALA A 268 -18.97 -13.67 18.63
N VAL A 269 -19.54 -14.72 18.01
CA VAL A 269 -20.10 -14.65 16.66
C VAL A 269 -21.26 -13.65 16.60
N LEU A 270 -22.20 -13.70 17.55
CA LEU A 270 -23.32 -12.75 17.62
C LEU A 270 -22.84 -11.30 17.78
N ARG A 271 -21.81 -11.08 18.60
CA ARG A 271 -21.18 -9.76 18.80
C ARG A 271 -20.56 -9.25 17.51
N THR A 272 -19.82 -10.09 16.78
CA THR A 272 -19.23 -9.70 15.49
C THR A 272 -20.31 -9.33 14.48
N LEU A 273 -21.39 -10.11 14.38
CA LEU A 273 -22.51 -9.80 13.49
C LEU A 273 -23.19 -8.48 13.86
N ALA A 274 -23.46 -8.26 15.14
CA ALA A 274 -24.04 -7.01 15.63
C ALA A 274 -23.15 -5.81 15.27
N GLN A 275 -21.83 -5.92 15.47
CA GLN A 275 -20.88 -4.90 15.05
C GLN A 275 -20.92 -4.66 13.53
N ARG A 276 -20.96 -5.72 12.71
CA ARG A 276 -21.04 -5.59 11.24
C ARG A 276 -22.32 -4.88 10.78
N VAL A 277 -23.47 -5.17 11.40
CA VAL A 277 -24.75 -4.51 11.10
C VAL A 277 -24.73 -3.04 11.53
N LEU A 278 -24.22 -2.73 12.72
CA LEU A 278 -24.12 -1.35 13.21
C LEU A 278 -23.11 -0.50 12.42
N ARG A 279 -22.12 -1.13 11.78
CA ARG A 279 -21.07 -0.48 10.99
C ARG A 279 -21.50 -0.10 9.55
N ARG A 280 -22.71 -0.46 9.12
CA ARG A 280 -23.20 -0.22 7.74
C ARG A 280 -23.34 1.27 7.37
N ASP A 281 -23.42 2.17 8.36
CA ASP A 281 -23.74 3.60 8.19
C ASP A 281 -22.61 4.58 8.61
N ARG A 282 -21.39 4.12 8.90
CA ARG A 282 -20.27 5.03 9.21
C ARG A 282 -19.01 4.66 8.43
N PRO A 283 -18.42 5.57 7.62
CA PRO A 283 -17.05 5.43 7.16
C PRO A 283 -16.15 5.57 8.39
N GLN A 284 -15.87 4.45 9.06
CA GLN A 284 -15.00 4.46 10.21
C GLN A 284 -13.56 4.58 9.68
N ARG A 285 -12.85 5.63 10.13
CA ARG A 285 -11.39 5.61 10.20
C ARG A 285 -11.00 4.33 10.94
N GLN A 286 -10.60 3.32 10.17
CA GLN A 286 -10.03 2.08 10.67
C GLN A 286 -8.93 2.47 11.67
N GLU A 287 -8.91 1.87 12.86
CA GLU A 287 -7.72 1.95 13.72
C GLU A 287 -6.54 1.55 12.83
N VAL A 288 -5.61 2.48 12.62
CA VAL A 288 -4.57 2.35 11.60
C VAL A 288 -3.67 1.23 12.06
N SER A 289 -3.92 0.02 11.59
CA SER A 289 -2.95 -1.05 11.61
C SER A 289 -1.67 -0.57 10.98
N ALA A 290 -0.52 -0.97 11.52
CA ALA A 290 0.77 -0.61 10.97
C ALA A 290 0.81 -0.80 9.45
N LEU A 291 1.15 0.28 8.76
CA LEU A 291 1.45 0.25 7.35
C LEU A 291 2.85 -0.33 7.19
N THR A 292 2.96 -1.47 6.54
CA THR A 292 4.22 -2.15 6.28
C THR A 292 4.67 -1.87 4.86
N VAL A 293 5.85 -1.27 4.72
CA VAL A 293 6.42 -0.85 3.46
C VAL A 293 7.74 -1.58 3.27
N THR A 294 7.89 -2.26 2.15
CA THR A 294 9.11 -3.00 1.84
C THR A 294 9.84 -2.33 0.69
N LEU A 295 11.10 -1.96 0.92
CA LEU A 295 11.97 -1.47 -0.14
C LEU A 295 12.75 -2.65 -0.74
N VAL A 296 12.76 -2.74 -2.06
CA VAL A 296 13.41 -3.82 -2.82
C VAL A 296 14.36 -3.20 -3.84
N PRO A 297 15.65 -3.59 -3.85
CA PRO A 297 16.58 -3.15 -4.90
C PRO A 297 16.17 -3.77 -6.24
N ALA A 298 15.75 -2.93 -7.19
CA ALA A 298 15.40 -3.37 -8.54
C ALA A 298 16.65 -3.61 -9.41
N THR A 299 17.77 -2.96 -9.07
CA THR A 299 19.09 -3.14 -9.70
C THR A 299 20.17 -3.32 -8.64
N PRO A 300 21.23 -4.10 -8.91
CA PRO A 300 22.36 -4.25 -7.99
C PRO A 300 23.04 -2.91 -7.67
N GLY A 301 23.51 -2.73 -6.43
CA GLY A 301 24.31 -1.58 -6.01
C GLY A 301 23.51 -0.30 -5.69
N VAL A 302 22.18 -0.36 -5.70
CA VAL A 302 21.32 0.74 -5.24
C VAL A 302 21.39 0.83 -3.71
N ALA A 303 21.62 2.04 -3.17
CA ALA A 303 21.69 2.29 -1.74
C ALA A 303 20.29 2.30 -1.08
N VAL A 304 19.62 1.14 -1.04
CA VAL A 304 18.25 1.00 -0.54
C VAL A 304 18.17 1.26 0.96
N GLU A 305 19.17 0.83 1.73
CA GLU A 305 19.25 0.99 3.17
C GLU A 305 19.30 2.47 3.57
N ALA A 306 20.05 3.29 2.82
CA ALA A 306 20.13 4.73 3.05
C ALA A 306 18.78 5.41 2.79
N LEU A 307 18.13 5.07 1.66
CA LEU A 307 16.79 5.57 1.36
C LEU A 307 15.75 5.11 2.39
N ALA A 308 15.85 3.88 2.89
CA ALA A 308 14.97 3.35 3.93
C ALA A 308 15.13 4.15 5.24
N HIS A 309 16.36 4.51 5.60
CA HIS A 309 16.65 5.34 6.77
C HIS A 309 16.04 6.74 6.64
N ASP A 310 16.26 7.40 5.51
CA ASP A 310 15.71 8.74 5.25
C ASP A 310 14.17 8.71 5.21
N LEU A 311 13.58 7.68 4.59
CA LEU A 311 12.13 7.48 4.57
C LEU A 311 11.57 7.24 5.98
N THR A 312 12.22 6.41 6.79
CA THR A 312 11.78 6.13 8.18
C THR A 312 11.83 7.39 9.03
N THR A 313 12.88 8.20 8.87
CA THR A 313 13.01 9.51 9.52
C THR A 313 11.90 10.47 9.09
N ALA A 314 11.60 10.53 7.78
CA ALA A 314 10.53 11.36 7.26
C ALA A 314 9.14 10.88 7.75
N LEU A 315 8.87 9.56 7.76
CA LEU A 315 7.62 8.96 8.23
C LEU A 315 7.38 9.18 9.74
N SER A 316 8.45 9.35 10.52
CA SER A 316 8.36 9.63 11.95
C SER A 316 7.58 10.92 12.27
N HIS A 317 7.45 11.85 11.31
CA HIS A 317 6.60 13.04 11.44
C HIS A 317 5.09 12.71 11.43
N TYR A 318 4.69 11.57 10.86
CA TYR A 318 3.30 11.14 10.74
C TYR A 318 2.91 10.04 11.75
N GLY A 319 3.88 9.50 12.49
CA GLY A 319 3.68 8.56 13.58
C GLY A 319 4.93 7.70 13.86
N PRO A 320 4.94 6.93 14.95
CA PRO A 320 6.08 6.07 15.30
C PRO A 320 6.45 5.14 14.15
N SER A 321 7.73 5.12 13.77
CA SER A 321 8.23 4.41 12.59
C SER A 321 9.46 3.57 12.96
N LEU A 322 9.57 2.37 12.38
CA LEU A 322 10.70 1.47 12.61
C LEU A 322 11.24 0.92 11.28
N GLN A 323 12.55 1.02 11.09
CA GLN A 323 13.26 0.34 10.01
C GLN A 323 13.70 -1.05 10.48
N VAL A 324 13.57 -2.05 9.62
CA VAL A 324 13.95 -3.44 9.90
C VAL A 324 14.66 -4.02 8.67
N GLY A 325 15.94 -4.38 8.83
CA GLY A 325 16.67 -5.21 7.88
C GLY A 325 16.85 -6.65 8.37
N SER A 326 17.64 -7.41 7.63
CA SER A 326 17.93 -8.83 7.88
C SER A 326 18.71 -9.05 9.18
N GLU A 327 19.37 -8.02 9.70
CA GLU A 327 20.02 -8.02 11.02
C GLU A 327 19.04 -8.30 12.18
N CYS A 328 17.73 -8.09 11.98
CA CYS A 328 16.74 -8.40 13.00
C CYS A 328 16.64 -9.90 13.29
N LEU A 329 16.99 -10.75 12.30
CA LEU A 329 16.90 -12.21 12.43
C LEU A 329 17.78 -12.71 13.58
N GLU A 330 19.01 -12.21 13.69
CA GLU A 330 19.90 -12.54 14.81
C GLU A 330 19.36 -12.04 16.15
N GLN A 331 18.74 -10.85 16.19
CA GLN A 331 18.18 -10.27 17.42
C GLN A 331 16.98 -11.06 17.95
N ILE A 332 16.12 -11.55 17.05
CA ILE A 332 15.04 -12.47 17.42
C ILE A 332 15.55 -13.91 17.57
N GLY A 333 16.80 -14.18 17.15
CA GLY A 333 17.50 -15.44 17.30
C GLY A 333 17.14 -16.49 16.25
N ILE A 334 16.69 -16.09 15.07
CA ILE A 334 16.60 -16.97 13.90
C ILE A 334 18.01 -17.16 13.34
N GLU A 335 18.49 -18.39 13.37
CA GLU A 335 19.80 -18.76 12.83
C GLU A 335 19.84 -18.64 11.29
N PRO A 336 21.02 -18.35 10.69
CA PRO A 336 21.16 -18.19 9.23
C PRO A 336 20.66 -19.39 8.41
N GLU A 337 20.87 -20.63 8.88
CA GLU A 337 20.39 -21.82 8.17
C GLU A 337 18.85 -21.91 8.16
N ALA A 338 18.19 -21.43 9.22
CA ALA A 338 16.74 -21.35 9.28
C ALA A 338 16.19 -20.20 8.41
N ALA A 339 16.99 -19.15 8.17
CA ALA A 339 16.64 -18.04 7.29
C ALA A 339 16.61 -18.40 5.80
N GLU A 340 17.27 -19.50 5.42
CA GLU A 340 17.21 -20.07 4.06
C GLU A 340 16.15 -21.19 3.92
N ALA A 341 15.50 -21.55 5.02
CA ALA A 341 14.56 -22.67 5.04
C ALA A 341 13.23 -22.33 4.34
N PRO A 342 12.50 -23.36 3.83
CA PRO A 342 11.22 -23.16 3.16
C PRO A 342 10.20 -22.39 4.01
N HIS A 343 9.20 -21.82 3.34
CA HIS A 343 8.16 -21.02 3.99
C HIS A 343 7.41 -21.72 5.14
N SER A 344 7.37 -23.05 5.15
CA SER A 344 6.74 -23.85 6.21
C SER A 344 7.61 -24.04 7.46
N HIS A 345 8.82 -23.47 7.47
CA HIS A 345 9.76 -23.61 8.58
C HIS A 345 9.24 -22.85 9.83
N PRO A 346 9.21 -23.48 11.02
CA PRO A 346 8.64 -22.88 12.23
C PRO A 346 9.31 -21.57 12.68
N ALA A 347 10.59 -21.35 12.34
CA ALA A 347 11.30 -20.08 12.62
C ALA A 347 10.55 -18.85 12.08
N TRP A 348 9.85 -18.97 10.95
CA TRP A 348 9.13 -17.85 10.35
C TRP A 348 7.93 -17.39 11.18
N SER A 349 7.29 -18.28 11.94
CA SER A 349 6.19 -17.89 12.84
C SER A 349 6.67 -16.95 13.96
N ARG A 350 7.94 -17.05 14.37
CA ARG A 350 8.56 -16.13 15.34
C ARG A 350 8.79 -14.74 14.73
N LEU A 351 9.27 -14.69 13.49
CA LEU A 351 9.37 -13.42 12.75
C LEU A 351 7.99 -12.76 12.62
N ASN A 352 6.96 -13.53 12.26
CA ASN A 352 5.60 -13.01 12.13
C ASN A 352 5.09 -12.43 13.46
N ALA A 353 5.23 -13.19 14.55
CA ALA A 353 4.83 -12.72 15.88
C ALA A 353 5.59 -11.45 16.30
N TRP A 354 6.89 -11.39 16.03
CA TRP A 354 7.71 -10.21 16.32
C TRP A 354 7.29 -9.00 15.48
N LEU A 355 7.11 -9.17 14.16
CA LEU A 355 6.64 -8.10 13.27
C LEU A 355 5.26 -7.57 13.68
N GLU A 356 4.39 -8.43 14.18
CA GLU A 356 3.09 -8.03 14.73
C GLU A 356 3.24 -7.22 16.01
N THR A 357 4.12 -7.64 16.94
CA THR A 357 4.45 -6.82 18.12
C THR A 357 4.99 -5.46 17.71
N GLN A 358 5.87 -5.41 16.71
CA GLN A 358 6.37 -4.13 16.18
C GLN A 358 5.26 -3.31 15.54
N GLY A 359 4.34 -3.93 14.81
CA GLY A 359 3.20 -3.27 14.18
C GLY A 359 2.12 -2.80 15.16
N ALA A 360 2.08 -3.33 16.38
CA ALA A 360 1.26 -2.78 17.46
C ALA A 360 1.90 -1.52 18.06
N ALA A 361 3.23 -1.44 18.08
CA ALA A 361 3.98 -0.32 18.65
C ALA A 361 4.24 0.82 17.64
N HIS A 362 4.30 0.51 16.35
CA HIS A 362 4.67 1.45 15.29
C HIS A 362 3.55 1.62 14.27
N ARG A 363 3.34 2.86 13.84
CA ARG A 363 2.42 3.18 12.74
C ARG A 363 2.98 2.75 11.38
N PHE A 364 4.30 2.86 11.21
CA PHE A 364 4.98 2.51 9.97
C PHE A 364 6.11 1.52 10.24
N LEU A 365 6.09 0.38 9.53
CA LEU A 365 7.20 -0.57 9.49
C LEU A 365 7.86 -0.49 8.13
N VAL A 366 9.14 -0.15 8.08
CA VAL A 366 9.93 -0.03 6.85
C VAL A 366 10.88 -1.22 6.77
N LEU A 367 10.51 -2.23 5.99
CA LEU A 367 11.31 -3.44 5.79
C LEU A 367 12.28 -3.23 4.63
N VAL A 368 13.51 -3.71 4.77
CA VAL A 368 14.55 -3.65 3.74
C VAL A 368 14.86 -5.06 3.26
N ALA A 369 14.59 -5.34 1.98
CA ALA A 369 14.97 -6.61 1.36
C ALA A 369 16.47 -6.60 1.01
N ASP A 370 17.12 -7.75 1.13
CA ASP A 370 18.50 -7.92 0.68
C ASP A 370 18.59 -7.88 -0.86
N ASP A 371 19.80 -7.74 -1.40
CA ASP A 371 20.07 -7.70 -2.84
C ASP A 371 19.96 -9.08 -3.53
N VAL A 372 19.73 -10.14 -2.76
CA VAL A 372 19.60 -11.52 -3.21
C VAL A 372 18.24 -12.13 -2.88
N PRO A 373 17.71 -13.04 -3.73
CA PRO A 373 16.48 -13.77 -3.44
C PRO A 373 16.72 -14.82 -2.35
N ASN A 374 16.50 -14.45 -1.09
CA ASN A 374 16.57 -15.34 0.07
C ASN A 374 15.23 -15.38 0.83
N GLY A 375 15.16 -16.17 1.90
CA GLY A 375 13.95 -16.30 2.72
C GLY A 375 13.51 -14.97 3.33
N TRP A 376 14.45 -14.16 3.82
CA TRP A 376 14.17 -12.82 4.35
C TRP A 376 13.49 -11.91 3.33
N SER A 377 14.11 -11.69 2.15
CA SER A 377 13.56 -10.84 1.08
C SER A 377 12.18 -11.31 0.61
N ALA A 378 11.94 -12.63 0.57
CA ALA A 378 10.62 -13.17 0.25
C ALA A 378 9.57 -12.80 1.32
N ARG A 379 9.95 -12.84 2.60
CA ARG A 379 9.04 -12.46 3.71
C ARG A 379 8.77 -10.97 3.75
N THR A 380 9.77 -10.12 3.58
CA THR A 380 9.53 -8.67 3.55
C THR A 380 8.51 -8.31 2.46
N VAL A 381 8.60 -8.92 1.27
CA VAL A 381 7.60 -8.72 0.20
C VAL A 381 6.23 -9.31 0.57
N GLY A 382 6.18 -10.51 1.16
CA GLY A 382 4.93 -11.15 1.58
C GLY A 382 4.16 -10.41 2.69
N HIS A 383 4.87 -9.66 3.55
CA HIS A 383 4.29 -8.88 4.63
C HIS A 383 4.00 -7.41 4.26
N ALA A 384 4.37 -6.97 3.06
CA ALA A 384 4.20 -5.59 2.64
C ALA A 384 2.74 -5.23 2.31
N ASP A 385 2.31 -4.02 2.64
CA ASP A 385 1.17 -3.36 1.98
C ASP A 385 1.62 -2.63 0.72
N HIS A 386 2.82 -2.04 0.81
CA HIS A 386 3.48 -1.32 -0.27
C HIS A 386 4.85 -1.92 -0.54
N VAL A 387 5.09 -2.28 -1.78
CA VAL A 387 6.41 -2.66 -2.26
C VAL A 387 6.98 -1.51 -3.08
N ILE A 388 8.08 -0.95 -2.61
CA ILE A 388 8.82 0.12 -3.29
C ILE A 388 10.03 -0.49 -3.99
N LEU A 389 9.95 -0.59 -5.32
CA LEU A 389 11.06 -0.97 -6.17
C LEU A 389 11.98 0.22 -6.34
N VAL A 390 13.24 0.12 -5.93
CA VAL A 390 14.21 1.23 -6.00
C VAL A 390 15.26 0.92 -7.05
N ALA A 391 15.45 1.82 -8.02
CA ALA A 391 16.48 1.69 -9.03
C ALA A 391 17.20 3.03 -9.25
N HIS A 392 18.44 2.98 -9.71
CA HIS A 392 19.08 4.14 -10.34
C HIS A 392 18.49 4.34 -11.74
N ALA A 393 18.14 5.58 -12.09
CA ALA A 393 17.50 5.88 -13.37
C ALA A 393 18.37 5.55 -14.60
N ASP A 394 19.70 5.61 -14.44
CA ASP A 394 20.72 5.23 -15.43
C ASP A 394 21.15 3.75 -15.33
N GLY A 395 20.50 2.97 -14.46
CA GLY A 395 20.74 1.55 -14.26
C GLY A 395 20.13 0.63 -15.32
N GLU A 396 20.24 -0.69 -15.10
CA GLU A 396 19.67 -1.68 -16.01
C GLU A 396 18.14 -1.75 -15.90
N VAL A 397 17.46 -1.43 -17.02
CA VAL A 397 15.99 -1.40 -17.09
C VAL A 397 15.34 -2.76 -16.87
N ARG A 398 16.02 -3.87 -17.22
CA ARG A 398 15.44 -5.20 -17.15
C ARG A 398 15.29 -5.68 -15.70
N PRO A 399 14.16 -6.31 -15.32
CA PRO A 399 13.98 -6.89 -13.99
C PRO A 399 15.08 -7.89 -13.63
N GLY A 400 15.73 -7.65 -12.50
CA GLY A 400 16.78 -8.50 -11.95
C GLY A 400 16.29 -9.85 -11.41
N PRO A 401 17.19 -10.74 -10.98
CA PRO A 401 16.83 -12.05 -10.42
C PRO A 401 15.92 -11.96 -9.19
N LEU A 402 16.18 -11.01 -8.28
CA LEU A 402 15.38 -10.76 -7.08
C LEU A 402 13.94 -10.40 -7.44
N GLU A 403 13.78 -9.37 -8.28
CA GLU A 403 12.47 -8.91 -8.73
C GLU A 403 11.69 -10.04 -9.42
N ARG A 404 12.31 -10.80 -10.32
CA ARG A 404 11.64 -11.92 -11.01
C ARG A 404 11.24 -13.06 -10.07
N ALA A 405 12.00 -13.28 -8.99
CA ALA A 405 11.69 -14.33 -8.02
C ALA A 405 10.53 -13.93 -7.09
N LEU A 406 10.46 -12.65 -6.69
CA LEU A 406 9.54 -12.18 -5.66
C LEU A 406 8.28 -11.49 -6.22
N LEU A 407 8.39 -10.88 -7.39
CA LEU A 407 7.35 -10.02 -7.98
C LEU A 407 7.07 -10.47 -9.42
N PRO A 408 6.08 -11.34 -9.64
CA PRO A 408 5.74 -11.79 -10.99
C PRO A 408 5.34 -10.61 -11.88
N SER A 409 5.71 -10.71 -13.17
CA SER A 409 5.58 -9.63 -14.18
C SER A 409 4.13 -9.29 -14.55
N SER A 410 3.17 -10.13 -14.20
CA SER A 410 1.75 -9.81 -14.38
C SER A 410 1.26 -9.05 -13.14
N PRO A 411 0.61 -7.89 -13.29
CA PRO A 411 -0.11 -7.28 -12.18
C PRO A 411 -1.25 -8.23 -11.85
N ALA A 412 -1.08 -9.06 -10.83
CA ALA A 412 -2.25 -9.49 -10.11
C ALA A 412 -2.82 -8.20 -9.52
N ARG A 413 -4.03 -7.78 -9.89
CA ARG A 413 -4.81 -6.70 -9.24
C ARG A 413 -5.10 -7.00 -7.75
N GLN A 414 -4.33 -7.90 -7.14
CA GLN A 414 -4.63 -8.76 -6.01
C GLN A 414 -3.40 -8.92 -5.08
N GLY A 415 -2.26 -8.28 -5.36
CA GLY A 415 -1.06 -8.25 -4.49
C GLY A 415 -0.81 -6.87 -3.87
N PRO A 416 0.31 -6.67 -3.14
CA PRO A 416 0.62 -5.38 -2.53
C PRO A 416 0.81 -4.29 -3.59
N ARG A 417 0.49 -3.03 -3.24
CA ARG A 417 0.67 -1.89 -4.15
C ARG A 417 2.16 -1.73 -4.48
N ARG A 418 2.48 -1.62 -5.77
CA ARG A 418 3.86 -1.54 -6.27
C ARG A 418 4.16 -0.13 -6.74
N LEU A 419 5.16 0.49 -6.13
CA LEU A 419 5.68 1.80 -6.51
C LEU A 419 7.09 1.64 -7.07
N LEU A 420 7.35 2.21 -8.24
CA LEU A 420 8.72 2.36 -8.75
C LEU A 420 9.31 3.70 -8.30
N VAL A 421 10.46 3.67 -7.64
CA VAL A 421 11.26 4.84 -7.29
C VAL A 421 12.54 4.83 -8.12
N LEU A 422 12.68 5.85 -8.96
CA LEU A 422 13.88 6.06 -9.77
C LEU A 422 14.74 7.16 -9.15
N LEU A 423 15.95 6.79 -8.76
CA LEU A 423 16.93 7.68 -8.15
C LEU A 423 17.75 8.39 -9.23
N HIS A 424 17.90 9.71 -9.07
CA HIS A 424 18.62 10.58 -9.98
C HIS A 424 19.74 11.32 -9.25
N ALA A 425 20.82 11.62 -9.95
CA ALA A 425 21.85 12.54 -9.45
C ALA A 425 21.26 13.95 -9.27
N GLU A 426 21.75 14.71 -8.28
CA GLU A 426 21.24 16.06 -7.98
C GLU A 426 21.35 17.03 -9.19
N SER A 427 22.34 16.84 -10.05
CA SER A 427 22.58 17.66 -11.25
C SER A 427 21.61 17.39 -12.41
N SER A 428 20.75 16.38 -12.28
CA SER A 428 19.77 16.00 -13.30
C SER A 428 18.76 17.11 -13.52
N ARG A 429 18.52 17.47 -14.79
CA ARG A 429 17.58 18.54 -15.15
C ARG A 429 16.14 18.04 -15.28
N LEU A 430 15.94 16.93 -15.98
CA LEU A 430 14.68 16.23 -16.15
C LEU A 430 14.98 14.73 -16.30
N PRO A 431 14.17 13.83 -15.71
CA PRO A 431 14.20 12.41 -16.03
C PRO A 431 14.04 12.15 -17.53
N GLU A 432 14.56 11.03 -18.01
CA GLU A 432 14.39 10.57 -19.39
C GLU A 432 14.31 9.04 -19.43
N GLY A 433 13.57 8.48 -20.39
CA GLY A 433 13.54 7.04 -20.64
C GLY A 433 12.68 6.24 -19.66
N THR A 434 11.82 6.90 -18.88
CA THR A 434 10.98 6.26 -17.85
C THR A 434 10.00 5.25 -18.45
N SER A 435 9.54 5.45 -19.68
CA SER A 435 8.66 4.51 -20.38
C SER A 435 9.23 3.08 -20.42
N GLN A 436 10.54 2.93 -20.65
CA GLN A 436 11.19 1.62 -20.73
C GLN A 436 11.15 0.89 -19.38
N TRP A 437 11.31 1.62 -18.28
CA TRP A 437 11.18 1.08 -16.92
C TRP A 437 9.77 0.59 -16.63
N LEU A 438 8.79 1.38 -17.06
CA LEU A 438 7.37 1.12 -16.82
C LEU A 438 6.77 0.06 -17.76
N ASP A 439 7.35 -0.17 -18.94
CA ASP A 439 6.93 -1.23 -19.84
C ASP A 439 7.54 -2.58 -19.43
N ALA A 440 8.71 -2.55 -18.77
CA ALA A 440 9.37 -3.74 -18.25
C ALA A 440 8.74 -4.28 -16.96
N ARG A 441 7.88 -3.50 -16.29
CA ARG A 441 7.36 -3.79 -14.95
C ARG A 441 5.87 -3.49 -14.81
N ALA A 442 5.20 -4.33 -14.03
CA ALA A 442 3.83 -4.06 -13.60
C ALA A 442 3.84 -3.29 -12.27
N VAL A 443 3.75 -1.96 -12.35
CA VAL A 443 3.70 -1.04 -11.20
C VAL A 443 2.47 -0.13 -11.26
N ASP A 444 1.95 0.23 -10.08
CA ASP A 444 0.75 1.08 -9.96
C ASP A 444 1.07 2.57 -10.11
N ALA A 445 2.28 2.96 -9.70
CA ALA A 445 2.77 4.32 -9.77
C ALA A 445 4.30 4.34 -9.88
N HIS A 446 4.83 5.52 -10.21
CA HIS A 446 6.26 5.79 -10.15
C HIS A 446 6.53 7.19 -9.61
N LEU A 447 7.69 7.34 -8.97
CA LEU A 447 8.22 8.61 -8.48
C LEU A 447 9.70 8.73 -8.86
N HIS A 448 10.12 9.95 -9.21
CA HIS A 448 11.52 10.29 -9.37
C HIS A 448 12.01 10.98 -8.11
N LEU A 449 13.17 10.58 -7.58
CA LEU A 449 13.77 11.18 -6.40
C LEU A 449 15.21 11.57 -6.65
N ARG A 450 15.64 12.70 -6.10
CA ARG A 450 17.04 13.04 -5.91
C ARG A 450 17.32 12.86 -4.41
N PRO A 451 18.04 11.80 -3.98
CA PRO A 451 18.23 11.49 -2.56
C PRO A 451 18.79 12.66 -1.74
N ASP A 452 19.70 13.45 -2.33
CA ASP A 452 20.31 14.61 -1.70
C ASP A 452 19.35 15.79 -1.47
N ARG A 453 18.11 15.71 -1.98
CA ARG A 453 17.04 16.69 -1.74
C ARG A 453 16.05 16.14 -0.71
N PRO A 454 16.04 16.63 0.54
CA PRO A 454 15.12 16.17 1.59
C PRO A 454 13.63 16.29 1.21
N GLY A 455 13.28 17.25 0.35
CA GLY A 455 11.91 17.43 -0.15
C GLY A 455 11.39 16.27 -1.00
N ASP A 456 12.26 15.57 -1.72
CA ASP A 456 11.88 14.42 -2.55
C ASP A 456 11.58 13.20 -1.65
N VAL A 457 12.42 12.90 -0.66
CA VAL A 457 12.12 11.82 0.31
C VAL A 457 10.88 12.15 1.15
N SER A 458 10.69 13.42 1.51
CA SER A 458 9.47 13.87 2.19
C SER A 458 8.21 13.66 1.33
N ARG A 459 8.31 13.81 -0.01
CA ARG A 459 7.22 13.48 -0.94
C ARG A 459 6.91 11.98 -0.93
N LEU A 460 7.93 11.13 -0.92
CA LEU A 460 7.73 9.68 -0.78
C LEU A 460 7.04 9.34 0.55
N ALA A 461 7.47 9.95 1.66
CA ALA A 461 6.86 9.75 2.97
C ALA A 461 5.39 10.20 3.00
N ARG A 462 5.06 11.36 2.41
CA ARG A 462 3.66 11.81 2.25
C ARG A 462 2.83 10.84 1.43
N PHE A 463 3.37 10.32 0.33
CA PHE A 463 2.68 9.33 -0.50
C PHE A 463 2.35 8.06 0.31
N VAL A 464 3.35 7.50 0.99
CA VAL A 464 3.20 6.31 1.85
C VAL A 464 2.20 6.56 2.99
N ALA A 465 2.29 7.72 3.66
CA ALA A 465 1.42 8.05 4.78
C ALA A 465 -0.02 8.42 4.38
N GLY A 466 -0.33 8.48 3.08
CA GLY A 466 -1.62 8.94 2.57
C GLY A 466 -1.87 10.43 2.85
N ARG A 467 -0.81 11.23 2.79
CA ARG A 467 -0.77 12.66 3.10
C ARG A 467 -0.25 13.50 1.93
N SER A 468 -0.26 12.97 0.70
CA SER A 468 0.14 13.75 -0.48
C SER A 468 -0.78 14.96 -0.70
N ILE A 469 -0.23 16.02 -1.28
CA ILE A 469 -1.00 17.19 -1.72
C ILE A 469 -1.00 17.24 -3.23
N SER A 470 -2.18 17.09 -3.83
CA SER A 470 -2.37 17.15 -5.27
C SER A 470 -3.05 18.45 -5.69
N LEU A 471 -2.63 19.01 -6.81
CA LEU A 471 -3.30 20.15 -7.43
C LEU A 471 -4.26 19.71 -8.53
N ALA A 472 -5.50 20.20 -8.52
CA ALA A 472 -6.44 20.08 -9.63
C ALA A 472 -6.60 21.44 -10.31
N LEU A 473 -6.15 21.57 -11.56
CA LEU A 473 -6.05 22.85 -12.28
C LEU A 473 -7.05 22.92 -13.43
N SER A 474 -7.98 23.89 -13.37
CA SER A 474 -9.04 23.97 -14.37
C SER A 474 -8.68 24.62 -15.71
N GLY A 475 -9.54 24.42 -16.71
CA GLY A 475 -9.53 25.21 -17.94
C GLY A 475 -10.11 26.61 -17.74
N GLY A 476 -9.49 27.62 -18.38
CA GLY A 476 -9.91 29.03 -18.33
C GLY A 476 -9.28 29.93 -19.39
N GLY A 477 -8.63 29.35 -20.41
CA GLY A 477 -7.91 30.12 -21.44
C GLY A 477 -6.76 30.93 -20.83
N ALA A 478 -6.66 32.22 -21.17
CA ALA A 478 -5.63 33.12 -20.62
C ALA A 478 -5.72 33.28 -19.09
N ARG A 479 -6.91 33.13 -18.50
CA ARG A 479 -7.11 33.18 -17.04
C ARG A 479 -6.38 32.05 -16.31
N GLY A 480 -6.13 30.93 -17.00
CA GLY A 480 -5.41 29.77 -16.46
C GLY A 480 -4.03 30.12 -15.88
N PHE A 481 -3.39 31.20 -16.34
CA PHE A 481 -2.11 31.63 -15.78
C PHE A 481 -2.17 32.03 -14.30
N ALA A 482 -3.35 32.35 -13.75
CA ALA A 482 -3.51 32.65 -12.32
C ALA A 482 -3.07 31.47 -11.44
N GLN A 483 -3.20 30.24 -11.96
CA GLN A 483 -2.77 29.02 -11.29
C GLN A 483 -1.26 29.02 -10.98
N LEU A 484 -0.44 29.65 -11.83
CA LEU A 484 1.00 29.78 -11.58
C LEU A 484 1.29 30.69 -10.39
N GLY A 485 0.43 31.69 -10.15
CA GLY A 485 0.52 32.56 -8.97
C GLY A 485 0.12 31.83 -7.69
N VAL A 486 -0.88 30.95 -7.77
CA VAL A 486 -1.26 30.07 -6.66
C VAL A 486 -0.10 29.14 -6.29
N VAL A 487 0.55 28.52 -7.27
CA VAL A 487 1.72 27.67 -7.05
C VAL A 487 2.86 28.44 -6.40
N GLN A 488 3.10 29.68 -6.85
CA GLN A 488 4.11 30.56 -6.23
C GLN A 488 3.80 30.78 -4.75
N ALA A 489 2.55 31.13 -4.41
CA ALA A 489 2.14 31.35 -3.02
C ALA A 489 2.31 30.09 -2.15
N MET A 490 1.91 28.92 -2.66
CA MET A 490 2.10 27.64 -1.95
C MET A 490 3.58 27.36 -1.67
N ARG A 491 4.46 27.58 -2.66
CA ARG A 491 5.91 27.40 -2.49
C ARG A 491 6.50 28.35 -1.45
N GLU A 492 6.09 29.62 -1.45
CA GLU A 492 6.54 30.62 -0.48
C GLU A 492 6.07 30.29 0.95
N LEU A 493 4.89 29.68 1.09
CA LEU A 493 4.34 29.23 2.37
C LEU A 493 4.84 27.83 2.80
N GLY A 494 5.69 27.19 2.00
CA GLY A 494 6.21 25.85 2.28
C GLY A 494 5.21 24.71 2.12
N ILE A 495 4.06 24.95 1.46
CA ILE A 495 3.05 23.92 1.20
C ILE A 495 3.54 23.07 0.01
N PRO A 496 3.77 21.75 0.21
CA PRO A 496 4.30 20.91 -0.85
C PRO A 496 3.27 20.66 -1.96
N ILE A 497 3.77 20.34 -3.15
CA ILE A 497 2.97 19.87 -4.27
C ILE A 497 3.56 18.52 -4.69
N ASP A 498 2.80 17.46 -4.53
CA ASP A 498 3.25 16.09 -4.76
C ASP A 498 2.75 15.53 -6.09
N GLY A 499 1.73 16.13 -6.70
CA GLY A 499 1.24 15.80 -8.04
C GLY A 499 0.24 16.82 -8.57
N VAL A 500 -0.02 16.77 -9.88
CA VAL A 500 -0.89 17.77 -10.54
C VAL A 500 -1.76 17.12 -11.61
N ALA A 501 -3.07 17.39 -11.58
CA ALA A 501 -3.99 17.10 -12.65
C ALA A 501 -4.44 18.41 -13.32
N GLY A 502 -4.51 18.44 -14.66
CA GLY A 502 -4.83 19.66 -15.38
C GLY A 502 -5.67 19.45 -16.64
N THR A 503 -6.60 20.38 -16.87
CA THR A 503 -7.46 20.42 -18.06
C THR A 503 -7.24 21.71 -18.87
N SER A 504 -7.13 21.60 -20.19
CA SER A 504 -6.98 22.73 -21.13
C SER A 504 -5.82 23.65 -20.74
N SER A 505 -6.04 24.94 -20.43
CA SER A 505 -4.98 25.82 -19.91
C SER A 505 -4.32 25.30 -18.61
N GLY A 506 -5.08 24.61 -17.77
CA GLY A 506 -4.58 23.96 -16.56
C GLY A 506 -3.64 22.79 -16.84
N SER A 507 -3.75 22.14 -18.00
CA SER A 507 -2.79 21.10 -18.41
C SER A 507 -1.40 21.68 -18.67
N LEU A 508 -1.32 22.88 -19.26
CA LEU A 508 -0.05 23.58 -19.46
C LEU A 508 0.56 24.01 -18.12
N SER A 509 -0.25 24.56 -17.22
CA SER A 509 0.19 24.86 -15.85
C SER A 509 0.70 23.59 -15.15
N ALA A 510 -0.02 22.48 -15.25
CA ALA A 510 0.35 21.20 -14.66
C ALA A 510 1.69 20.70 -15.19
N PHE A 511 1.93 20.79 -16.51
CA PHE A 511 3.21 20.46 -17.12
C PHE A 511 4.36 21.32 -16.57
N LEU A 512 4.18 22.64 -16.48
CA LEU A 512 5.21 23.55 -15.98
C LEU A 512 5.56 23.28 -14.49
N VAL A 513 4.54 22.97 -13.69
CA VAL A 513 4.69 22.62 -12.27
C VAL A 513 5.34 21.25 -12.11
N GLY A 514 4.91 20.24 -12.88
CA GLY A 514 5.46 18.90 -12.83
C GLY A 514 6.89 18.79 -13.33
N ALA A 515 7.30 19.69 -14.24
CA ALA A 515 8.70 19.87 -14.62
C ALA A 515 9.53 20.63 -13.56
N GLU A 516 8.96 20.95 -12.40
CA GLU A 516 9.58 21.72 -11.31
C GLU A 516 10.21 23.05 -11.76
N ARG A 517 9.59 23.74 -12.72
CA ARG A 517 10.10 25.04 -13.17
C ARG A 517 10.01 26.07 -12.05
N SER A 518 11.04 26.91 -11.92
CA SER A 518 11.03 28.05 -10.99
C SER A 518 9.94 29.05 -11.37
N ASP A 519 9.46 29.82 -10.41
CA ASP A 519 8.34 30.77 -10.63
C ASP A 519 8.69 31.81 -11.71
N ALA A 520 9.95 32.27 -11.72
CA ALA A 520 10.46 33.13 -12.77
C ALA A 520 10.47 32.46 -14.16
N ALA A 521 10.78 31.16 -14.23
CA ALA A 521 10.72 30.40 -15.49
C ALA A 521 9.27 30.16 -15.94
N MET A 522 8.35 29.86 -15.02
CA MET A 522 6.92 29.71 -15.32
C MET A 522 6.31 31.02 -15.83
N ARG A 523 6.63 32.17 -15.21
CA ARG A 523 6.23 33.50 -15.70
C ARG A 523 6.76 33.80 -17.10
N ARG A 524 8.03 33.47 -17.38
CA ARG A 524 8.61 33.60 -18.72
C ARG A 524 7.91 32.69 -19.74
N ALA A 525 7.64 31.44 -19.36
CA ALA A 525 6.93 30.48 -20.20
C ALA A 525 5.52 30.98 -20.56
N ALA A 526 4.78 31.50 -19.57
CA ALA A 526 3.47 32.12 -19.80
C ALA A 526 3.55 33.28 -20.79
N ARG A 527 4.52 34.19 -20.62
CA ARG A 527 4.75 35.30 -21.56
C ARG A 527 5.11 34.84 -22.97
N GLN A 528 5.97 33.83 -23.11
CA GLN A 528 6.38 33.28 -24.40
C GLN A 528 5.22 32.57 -25.11
N PHE A 529 4.50 31.70 -24.40
CA PHE A 529 3.30 31.04 -24.93
C PHE A 529 2.28 32.07 -25.41
N HIS A 530 2.11 33.14 -24.63
CA HIS A 530 1.25 34.25 -24.98
C HIS A 530 1.72 34.97 -26.27
N GLN A 531 2.98 35.42 -26.32
CA GLN A 531 3.58 36.13 -27.46
C GLN A 531 3.56 35.31 -28.75
N ALA A 532 3.79 34.00 -28.66
CA ALA A 532 3.74 33.10 -29.80
C ALA A 532 2.37 33.09 -30.48
N GLY A 533 1.28 33.36 -29.74
CA GLY A 533 -0.08 33.40 -30.27
C GLY A 533 -0.47 32.06 -30.95
N PRO A 534 -0.52 30.95 -30.20
CA PRO A 534 -0.69 29.59 -30.73
C PRO A 534 -2.02 29.41 -31.46
N PHE A 535 -3.03 30.20 -31.11
CA PHE A 535 -4.36 30.18 -31.73
C PHE A 535 -4.54 31.23 -32.85
N LYS A 536 -3.47 31.70 -33.50
CA LYS A 536 -3.57 32.68 -34.61
C LYS A 536 -3.63 32.05 -36.01
N GLY A 537 -3.38 30.75 -36.17
CA GLY A 537 -3.40 30.08 -37.47
C GLY A 537 -4.83 29.87 -37.97
N VAL A 538 -5.24 30.56 -39.04
CA VAL A 538 -6.59 30.43 -39.63
C VAL A 538 -6.60 29.28 -40.64
N THR A 539 -7.72 28.55 -40.73
CA THR A 539 -7.92 27.48 -41.73
C THR A 539 -9.25 27.63 -42.46
N VAL A 540 -9.47 26.81 -43.50
CA VAL A 540 -10.77 26.74 -44.20
C VAL A 540 -11.80 26.14 -43.24
N PRO A 541 -12.94 26.81 -42.97
CA PRO A 541 -13.89 26.43 -41.91
C PRO A 541 -14.78 25.25 -42.31
N LEU A 542 -14.19 24.18 -42.83
CA LEU A 542 -14.87 22.91 -43.10
C LEU A 542 -14.89 22.00 -41.87
N PHE A 543 -13.82 22.03 -41.07
CA PHE A 543 -13.64 21.17 -39.89
C PHE A 543 -13.32 21.95 -38.60
N SER A 544 -12.66 23.11 -38.70
CA SER A 544 -12.34 24.01 -37.57
C SER A 544 -12.09 25.44 -38.06
N LEU A 545 -12.14 26.43 -37.17
CA LEU A 545 -11.77 27.81 -37.49
C LEU A 545 -10.26 28.05 -37.55
N LYS A 546 -9.50 27.28 -36.78
CA LYS A 546 -8.04 27.46 -36.61
C LYS A 546 -7.32 26.14 -36.77
N ARG A 547 -6.08 26.21 -37.29
CA ARG A 547 -5.17 25.08 -37.43
C ARG A 547 -4.30 24.96 -36.18
N GLY A 548 -4.30 23.79 -35.55
CA GLY A 548 -3.56 23.47 -34.34
C GLY A 548 -2.06 23.22 -34.53
N GLU A 549 -1.51 23.31 -35.74
CA GLU A 549 -0.06 23.16 -36.00
C GLU A 549 0.79 24.18 -35.24
N LYS A 550 0.30 25.42 -35.14
CA LYS A 550 1.02 26.46 -34.41
C LYS A 550 0.98 26.21 -32.90
N LEU A 551 -0.17 25.74 -32.39
CA LEU A 551 -0.30 25.28 -31.01
C LEU A 551 0.66 24.12 -30.71
N LYS A 552 0.72 23.10 -31.58
CA LYS A 552 1.71 22.01 -31.49
C LYS A 552 3.14 22.53 -31.42
N THR A 553 3.52 23.41 -32.35
CA THR A 553 4.89 23.95 -32.41
C THR A 553 5.24 24.72 -31.13
N THR A 554 4.35 25.59 -30.64
CA THR A 554 4.55 26.33 -29.39
C THR A 554 4.60 25.41 -28.18
N LEU A 555 3.81 24.33 -28.12
CA LEU A 555 3.87 23.34 -27.05
C LEU A 555 5.20 22.55 -27.07
N ILE A 556 5.69 22.19 -28.25
CA ILE A 556 7.02 21.57 -28.42
C ILE A 556 8.14 22.53 -28.01
N GLU A 557 8.05 23.82 -28.35
CA GLU A 557 9.02 24.84 -27.91
C GLU A 557 9.01 25.02 -26.38
N GLN A 558 7.83 24.92 -25.74
CA GLN A 558 7.69 25.02 -24.29
C GLN A 558 8.19 23.79 -23.55
N GLY A 559 7.83 22.59 -24.03
CA GLY A 559 8.07 21.32 -23.34
C GLY A 559 9.25 20.50 -23.86
N GLY A 560 9.83 20.89 -24.99
CA GLY A 560 10.90 20.13 -25.66
C GLY A 560 10.44 18.72 -26.06
N ARG A 561 11.29 17.73 -25.78
CA ARG A 561 11.03 16.30 -26.00
C ARG A 561 10.55 15.59 -24.72
N ALA A 562 10.05 16.33 -23.73
CA ALA A 562 9.61 15.75 -22.48
C ALA A 562 8.39 14.82 -22.67
N HIS A 563 8.43 13.67 -22.01
CA HIS A 563 7.26 12.82 -21.83
C HIS A 563 6.63 13.11 -20.46
N LEU A 564 5.36 12.75 -20.29
CA LEU A 564 4.63 13.00 -19.03
C LEU A 564 5.19 12.17 -17.86
N GLU A 565 5.56 10.92 -18.15
CA GLU A 565 6.17 10.00 -17.19
C GLU A 565 7.59 10.41 -16.78
N ASP A 566 8.23 11.28 -17.55
CA ASP A 566 9.57 11.82 -17.29
C ASP A 566 9.54 13.09 -16.42
N LEU A 567 8.37 13.56 -15.97
CA LEU A 567 8.25 14.76 -15.13
C LEU A 567 8.58 14.46 -13.67
N TRP A 568 9.22 15.41 -12.98
CA TRP A 568 9.61 15.28 -11.56
C TRP A 568 8.43 15.00 -10.64
N LEU A 569 7.28 15.62 -10.91
CA LEU A 569 6.02 15.32 -10.22
C LEU A 569 5.08 14.54 -11.17
N PRO A 570 4.31 13.58 -10.64
CA PRO A 570 3.21 12.95 -11.37
C PRO A 570 2.24 13.99 -11.95
N VAL A 571 2.12 14.01 -13.28
CA VAL A 571 1.16 14.86 -13.99
C VAL A 571 0.11 14.00 -14.69
N THR A 572 -1.15 14.39 -14.54
CA THR A 572 -2.27 13.83 -15.32
C THR A 572 -2.91 14.93 -16.15
N VAL A 573 -2.95 14.74 -17.46
CA VAL A 573 -3.63 15.66 -18.38
C VAL A 573 -4.97 15.06 -18.78
N VAL A 574 -6.05 15.83 -18.65
CA VAL A 574 -7.41 15.37 -18.94
C VAL A 574 -7.87 15.86 -20.30
N SER A 575 -8.44 14.97 -21.11
CA SER A 575 -9.07 15.29 -22.39
C SER A 575 -10.37 14.50 -22.58
N SER A 576 -11.17 14.85 -23.57
CA SER A 576 -12.38 14.11 -23.92
C SER A 576 -12.13 13.22 -25.13
N ASN A 577 -12.36 11.91 -25.02
CA ASN A 577 -12.25 10.97 -26.14
C ASN A 577 -13.63 10.75 -26.78
N LEU A 578 -13.84 11.31 -27.96
CA LEU A 578 -15.12 11.22 -28.69
C LEU A 578 -15.34 9.83 -29.30
N THR A 579 -14.28 9.09 -29.61
CA THR A 579 -14.38 7.73 -30.15
C THR A 579 -14.95 6.76 -29.11
N ARG A 580 -14.41 6.81 -27.87
CA ARG A 580 -14.85 5.96 -26.76
C ARG A 580 -16.00 6.53 -25.93
N ARG A 581 -16.33 7.82 -26.11
CA ARG A 581 -17.32 8.57 -25.32
C ARG A 581 -16.99 8.59 -23.82
N ALA A 582 -15.71 8.78 -23.50
CA ALA A 582 -15.19 8.71 -22.14
C ALA A 582 -14.15 9.81 -21.88
N VAL A 583 -13.90 10.07 -20.60
CA VAL A 583 -12.74 10.87 -20.16
C VAL A 583 -11.47 10.11 -20.51
N ALA A 584 -10.49 10.78 -21.11
CA ALA A 584 -9.17 10.23 -21.38
C ALA A 584 -8.14 10.90 -20.48
N LEU A 585 -7.45 10.08 -19.69
CA LEU A 585 -6.39 10.47 -18.77
C LEU A 585 -5.04 10.18 -19.42
N HIS A 586 -4.24 11.22 -19.64
CA HIS A 586 -2.90 11.11 -20.18
C HIS A 586 -1.89 11.20 -19.05
N THR A 587 -1.13 10.13 -18.85
CA THR A 587 -0.07 10.03 -17.83
C THR A 587 1.27 9.57 -18.40
N ARG A 588 1.29 9.19 -19.68
CA ARG A 588 2.48 8.76 -20.42
C ARG A 588 2.49 9.33 -21.83
N GLY A 589 3.65 9.30 -22.47
CA GLY A 589 3.86 9.74 -23.85
C GLY A 589 4.22 11.22 -23.97
N PRO A 590 4.41 11.72 -25.21
CA PRO A 590 4.93 13.06 -25.44
C PRO A 590 4.02 14.11 -24.83
N ALA A 591 4.55 14.97 -23.95
CA ALA A 591 3.73 15.94 -23.22
C ALA A 591 2.96 16.87 -24.18
N TRP A 592 3.57 17.27 -25.30
CA TRP A 592 2.91 18.14 -26.28
C TRP A 592 1.64 17.52 -26.90
N GLU A 593 1.56 16.20 -27.04
CA GLU A 593 0.37 15.51 -27.59
C GLU A 593 -0.79 15.58 -26.62
N ALA A 594 -0.54 15.24 -25.35
CA ALA A 594 -1.55 15.34 -24.28
C ALA A 594 -2.06 16.78 -24.10
N LEU A 595 -1.14 17.76 -24.08
CA LEU A 595 -1.49 19.19 -23.98
C LEU A 595 -2.29 19.67 -25.20
N ARG A 596 -1.94 19.21 -26.41
CA ARG A 596 -2.64 19.53 -27.66
C ARG A 596 -4.03 18.90 -27.71
N ALA A 597 -4.19 17.69 -27.20
CA ALA A 597 -5.47 16.99 -27.07
C ALA A 597 -6.38 17.75 -26.08
N SER A 598 -5.84 18.06 -24.90
CA SER A 598 -6.56 18.77 -23.82
C SER A 598 -6.98 20.20 -24.19
N SER A 599 -6.29 20.84 -25.14
CA SER A 599 -6.56 22.21 -25.61
C SER A 599 -7.32 22.29 -26.95
N ALA A 600 -7.87 21.17 -27.44
CA ALA A 600 -8.54 21.06 -28.73
C ALA A 600 -10.03 21.47 -28.64
N VAL A 601 -10.31 22.76 -28.44
CA VAL A 601 -11.68 23.27 -28.27
C VAL A 601 -12.52 23.05 -29.54
N PRO A 602 -13.67 22.34 -29.46
CA PRO A 602 -14.52 22.05 -30.61
C PRO A 602 -14.91 23.31 -31.40
N GLY A 603 -14.87 23.22 -32.73
CA GLY A 603 -15.17 24.33 -33.64
C GLY A 603 -14.08 25.41 -33.73
N VAL A 604 -13.23 25.56 -32.71
CA VAL A 604 -12.12 26.53 -32.70
C VAL A 604 -10.85 25.89 -33.25
N VAL A 605 -10.41 24.77 -32.68
CA VAL A 605 -9.20 24.02 -33.08
C VAL A 605 -9.64 22.64 -33.53
N GLU A 606 -9.01 22.08 -34.57
CA GLU A 606 -9.36 20.74 -35.01
C GLU A 606 -9.11 19.69 -33.90
N PRO A 607 -9.96 18.65 -33.80
CA PRO A 607 -9.71 17.53 -32.89
C PRO A 607 -8.32 16.93 -33.10
N HIS A 608 -7.70 16.49 -32.01
CA HIS A 608 -6.42 15.79 -32.09
C HIS A 608 -6.67 14.31 -32.33
N VAL A 609 -5.99 13.73 -33.32
CA VAL A 609 -6.05 12.29 -33.58
C VAL A 609 -4.77 11.66 -33.06
N ASN A 610 -4.92 10.69 -32.17
CA ASN A 610 -3.82 9.85 -31.68
C ASN A 610 -4.27 8.39 -31.67
N ASP A 611 -3.44 7.48 -32.18
CA ASP A 611 -3.75 6.05 -32.33
C ASP A 611 -5.13 5.73 -32.96
N GLY A 612 -5.57 6.57 -33.89
CA GLY A 612 -6.87 6.42 -34.56
C GLY A 612 -8.08 6.88 -33.73
N GLU A 613 -7.86 7.39 -32.53
CA GLU A 613 -8.90 7.94 -31.65
C GLU A 613 -8.97 9.45 -31.71
N LEU A 614 -10.19 9.99 -31.52
CA LEU A 614 -10.48 11.40 -31.66
C LEU A 614 -10.59 12.08 -30.31
N PHE A 615 -9.65 12.99 -30.02
CA PHE A 615 -9.58 13.74 -28.77
C PHE A 615 -9.95 15.20 -28.97
N VAL A 616 -10.70 15.74 -28.01
CA VAL A 616 -11.07 17.16 -27.91
C VAL A 616 -10.83 17.66 -26.49
N ASP A 617 -11.00 18.97 -26.29
CA ASP A 617 -10.77 19.65 -25.01
C ASP A 617 -11.42 18.91 -23.82
N GLY A 618 -10.65 18.76 -22.74
CA GLY A 618 -11.10 18.04 -21.54
C GLY A 618 -12.21 18.75 -20.78
N GLY A 619 -12.35 20.06 -20.97
CA GLY A 619 -13.36 20.88 -20.31
C GLY A 619 -14.80 20.52 -20.68
N LEU A 620 -15.01 19.72 -21.74
CA LEU A 620 -16.34 19.21 -22.10
C LEU A 620 -16.88 18.17 -21.11
N VAL A 621 -15.98 17.43 -20.45
CA VAL A 621 -16.35 16.35 -19.52
C VAL A 621 -15.92 16.68 -18.10
N ASP A 622 -14.70 17.19 -17.93
CA ASP A 622 -14.12 17.45 -16.63
C ASP A 622 -13.16 18.66 -16.69
N ASN A 623 -13.74 19.85 -16.56
CA ASN A 623 -12.98 21.09 -16.54
C ASN A 623 -12.15 21.30 -15.27
N LEU A 624 -12.48 20.65 -14.15
CA LEU A 624 -11.77 20.80 -12.87
C LEU A 624 -11.54 19.39 -12.26
N PRO A 625 -10.39 18.77 -12.54
CA PRO A 625 -10.19 17.33 -12.36
C PRO A 625 -9.84 16.94 -10.92
N VAL A 626 -10.73 17.26 -9.96
CA VAL A 626 -10.55 16.96 -8.52
C VAL A 626 -10.52 15.46 -8.27
N GLN A 627 -11.49 14.73 -8.82
CA GLN A 627 -11.58 13.29 -8.63
C GLN A 627 -10.37 12.57 -9.24
N VAL A 628 -9.92 13.00 -10.42
CA VAL A 628 -8.69 12.48 -11.06
C VAL A 628 -7.47 12.70 -10.17
N ALA A 629 -7.32 13.89 -9.57
CA ALA A 629 -6.22 14.17 -8.65
C ALA A 629 -6.27 13.29 -7.39
N ARG A 630 -7.47 13.05 -6.84
CA ARG A 630 -7.72 12.20 -5.67
C ARG A 630 -7.43 10.73 -5.94
N ASP A 631 -7.82 10.24 -7.11
CA ASP A 631 -7.59 8.84 -7.50
C ASP A 631 -6.11 8.57 -7.81
N ARG A 632 -5.35 9.60 -8.19
CA ARG A 632 -3.95 9.44 -8.59
C ARG A 632 -2.98 9.37 -7.41
N LEU A 633 -3.17 10.21 -6.39
CA LEU A 633 -2.31 10.22 -5.21
C LEU A 633 -3.17 10.24 -3.92
N PRO A 634 -2.82 9.41 -2.92
CA PRO A 634 -3.57 9.38 -1.66
C PRO A 634 -3.27 10.64 -0.84
N GLY A 635 -4.31 11.39 -0.47
CA GLY A 635 -4.19 12.56 0.40
C GLY A 635 -5.20 13.66 0.06
N ARG A 636 -4.76 14.92 0.18
CA ARG A 636 -5.60 16.11 0.01
C ARG A 636 -5.51 16.64 -1.42
N VAL A 637 -6.61 17.21 -1.90
CA VAL A 637 -6.68 17.89 -3.19
C VAL A 637 -6.93 19.39 -3.02
N VAL A 638 -6.03 20.21 -3.56
CA VAL A 638 -6.22 21.66 -3.69
C VAL A 638 -6.70 21.95 -5.12
N ALA A 639 -7.95 22.38 -5.24
CA ALA A 639 -8.57 22.72 -6.51
C ALA A 639 -8.36 24.21 -6.82
N VAL A 640 -7.84 24.53 -8.00
CA VAL A 640 -7.64 25.90 -8.46
C VAL A 640 -8.49 26.17 -9.69
N ASP A 641 -9.56 26.92 -9.48
CA ASP A 641 -10.53 27.20 -10.52
C ASP A 641 -10.28 28.56 -11.18
N ALA A 642 -9.74 28.50 -12.40
CA ALA A 642 -9.57 29.65 -13.29
C ALA A 642 -10.75 29.84 -14.26
N SER A 643 -11.80 29.04 -14.13
CA SER A 643 -13.00 29.19 -14.95
C SER A 643 -13.75 30.45 -14.52
N GLY A 644 -14.04 31.32 -15.49
CA GLY A 644 -14.96 32.41 -15.25
C GLY A 644 -16.31 32.05 -15.82
N THR A 645 -17.36 32.22 -15.02
CA THR A 645 -18.73 32.23 -15.53
C THR A 645 -18.84 33.43 -16.48
N MET A 646 -19.11 33.15 -17.76
CA MET A 646 -19.69 34.16 -18.63
C MET A 646 -21.19 33.90 -18.62
N PRO A 647 -21.96 34.47 -17.66
CA PRO A 647 -23.40 34.47 -17.82
C PRO A 647 -23.69 35.12 -19.18
N LEU A 648 -24.34 34.38 -20.07
CA LEU A 648 -24.83 34.97 -21.31
C LEU A 648 -25.70 36.17 -20.92
N ALA A 649 -25.50 37.30 -21.60
CA ALA A 649 -26.33 38.47 -21.39
C ALA A 649 -27.81 38.07 -21.51
N ARG A 650 -28.70 38.69 -20.74
CA ARG A 650 -30.15 38.55 -20.99
C ARG A 650 -30.44 39.19 -22.34
N VAL A 651 -30.49 38.37 -23.38
CA VAL A 651 -30.76 38.82 -24.75
C VAL A 651 -32.24 38.75 -25.05
N GLY A 652 -32.71 39.72 -25.85
CA GLY A 652 -34.05 39.71 -26.43
C GLY A 652 -34.15 38.72 -27.60
N GLU A 653 -34.86 39.08 -28.65
CA GLU A 653 -34.99 38.25 -29.85
C GLU A 653 -33.70 38.26 -30.71
N TYR A 654 -33.35 37.11 -31.28
CA TYR A 654 -32.29 37.03 -32.28
C TYR A 654 -32.72 37.71 -33.58
N PRO A 655 -31.87 38.55 -34.19
CA PRO A 655 -32.15 39.13 -35.50
C PRO A 655 -32.16 38.05 -36.59
N THR A 656 -32.84 38.32 -37.69
CA THR A 656 -32.69 37.50 -38.89
C THR A 656 -31.23 37.56 -39.41
N PRO A 657 -30.70 36.50 -40.04
CA PRO A 657 -29.32 36.46 -40.53
C PRO A 657 -28.96 37.66 -41.42
N TRP A 658 -29.91 38.10 -42.25
CA TRP A 658 -29.75 39.27 -43.11
C TRP A 658 -29.64 40.58 -42.35
N ARG A 659 -30.40 40.75 -41.26
CA ARG A 659 -30.34 41.95 -40.43
C ARG A 659 -29.03 42.02 -39.64
N ALA A 660 -28.55 40.88 -39.13
CA ALA A 660 -27.22 40.78 -38.51
C ALA A 660 -26.09 41.06 -39.50
N LEU A 661 -26.20 40.56 -40.74
CA LEU A 661 -25.24 40.84 -41.80
C LEU A 661 -25.23 42.33 -42.19
N LEU A 662 -26.42 42.94 -42.33
CA LEU A 662 -26.57 44.38 -42.58
C LEU A 662 -25.98 45.23 -41.46
N ASP A 663 -26.22 44.88 -40.19
CA ASP A 663 -25.63 45.56 -39.02
C ASP A 663 -24.09 45.51 -39.05
N ARG A 664 -23.52 44.36 -39.43
CA ARG A 664 -22.07 44.17 -39.58
C ARG A 664 -21.48 44.97 -40.75
N VAL A 665 -22.17 45.03 -41.89
CA VAL A 665 -21.77 45.83 -43.06
C VAL A 665 -21.89 47.32 -42.79
N LEU A 666 -22.95 47.74 -42.11
CA LEU A 666 -23.23 49.13 -41.73
C LEU A 666 -22.48 49.58 -40.46
N ARG A 667 -21.71 48.68 -39.83
CA ARG A 667 -20.94 48.93 -38.59
C ARG A 667 -21.77 49.50 -37.43
N ARG A 668 -23.06 49.17 -37.37
CA ARG A 668 -24.02 49.76 -36.42
C ARG A 668 -23.94 49.17 -35.00
N ARG A 669 -23.29 48.01 -34.83
CA ARG A 669 -23.04 47.34 -33.54
C ARG A 669 -24.30 47.12 -32.70
N GLU A 670 -25.50 47.11 -33.30
CA GLU A 670 -26.77 46.89 -32.57
C GLU A 670 -26.82 45.50 -31.92
N PHE A 671 -26.12 44.53 -32.50
CA PHE A 671 -26.16 43.12 -32.09
C PHE A 671 -24.81 42.62 -31.55
N ALA A 672 -23.94 43.51 -31.09
CA ALA A 672 -22.60 43.16 -30.64
C ALA A 672 -22.58 42.25 -29.39
N ASP A 673 -23.65 42.29 -28.59
CA ASP A 673 -23.76 41.55 -27.32
C ASP A 673 -24.48 40.19 -27.46
N LEU A 674 -24.92 39.82 -28.67
CA LEU A 674 -25.55 38.52 -28.95
C LEU A 674 -24.48 37.42 -29.07
N PRO A 675 -24.64 36.26 -28.40
CA PRO A 675 -23.67 35.19 -28.49
C PRO A 675 -23.71 34.54 -29.88
N SER A 676 -22.54 34.20 -30.39
CA SER A 676 -22.37 33.53 -31.68
C SER A 676 -22.85 32.08 -31.63
N VAL A 677 -23.13 31.47 -32.79
CA VAL A 677 -23.49 30.03 -32.88
C VAL A 677 -22.43 29.15 -32.19
N ILE A 678 -21.15 29.50 -32.35
CA ILE A 678 -20.04 28.76 -31.76
C ILE A 678 -20.03 28.91 -30.24
N GLU A 679 -20.28 30.12 -29.72
CA GLU A 679 -20.40 30.34 -28.27
C GLU A 679 -21.61 29.60 -27.70
N VAL A 680 -22.77 29.64 -28.34
CA VAL A 680 -23.98 28.92 -27.88
C VAL A 680 -23.75 27.41 -27.85
N VAL A 681 -23.17 26.83 -28.91
CA VAL A 681 -22.85 25.39 -28.95
C VAL A 681 -21.82 25.03 -27.89
N THR A 682 -20.74 25.80 -27.77
CA THR A 682 -19.68 25.55 -26.78
C THR A 682 -20.22 25.63 -25.36
N GLN A 683 -21.02 26.66 -25.03
CA GLN A 683 -21.65 26.80 -23.71
C GLN A 683 -22.64 25.67 -23.41
N SER A 684 -23.40 25.22 -24.42
CA SER A 684 -24.34 24.10 -24.26
C SER A 684 -23.60 22.79 -23.96
N MET A 685 -22.44 22.55 -24.60
CA MET A 685 -21.62 21.37 -24.34
C MET A 685 -20.94 21.43 -22.97
N LEU A 686 -20.46 22.61 -22.55
CA LEU A 686 -19.78 22.81 -21.27
C LEU A 686 -20.76 22.81 -20.07
N LEU A 687 -22.06 22.98 -20.29
CA LEU A 687 -23.06 23.12 -19.22
C LEU A 687 -23.01 21.96 -18.21
N ALA A 688 -22.89 20.72 -18.70
CA ALA A 688 -22.80 19.54 -17.85
C ALA A 688 -21.48 19.51 -17.05
N SER A 689 -20.35 19.86 -17.68
CA SER A 689 -19.05 19.94 -16.99
C SER A 689 -19.03 21.06 -15.95
N LEU A 690 -19.64 22.21 -16.21
CA LEU A 690 -19.73 23.32 -15.25
C LEU A 690 -20.55 22.91 -14.01
N ALA A 691 -21.68 22.23 -14.21
CA ALA A 691 -22.47 21.69 -13.11
C ALA A 691 -21.75 20.55 -12.36
N ALA A 692 -20.86 19.80 -13.03
CA ALA A 692 -19.99 18.84 -12.37
C ALA A 692 -18.90 19.54 -11.54
N SER A 693 -18.28 20.61 -12.06
CA SER A 693 -17.28 21.40 -11.33
C SER A 693 -17.85 22.03 -10.05
N GLU A 694 -19.12 22.43 -10.04
CA GLU A 694 -19.79 22.90 -8.82
C GLU A 694 -19.91 21.81 -7.74
N ARG A 695 -20.15 20.55 -8.13
CA ARG A 695 -20.13 19.41 -7.20
C ARG A 695 -18.71 19.11 -6.72
N MET A 696 -17.73 19.12 -7.62
CA MET A 696 -16.32 18.90 -7.27
C MET A 696 -15.77 19.94 -6.28
N ARG A 697 -16.35 21.16 -6.24
CA ARG A 697 -16.02 22.19 -5.25
C ARG A 697 -16.25 21.70 -3.81
N GLU A 698 -17.31 20.94 -3.58
CA GLU A 698 -17.65 20.41 -2.25
C GLU A 698 -16.79 19.22 -1.87
N GLU A 699 -16.22 18.53 -2.86
CA GLU A 699 -15.37 17.37 -2.66
C GLU A 699 -13.90 17.73 -2.44
N ALA A 700 -13.43 18.89 -2.94
CA ALA A 700 -12.06 19.36 -2.76
C ALA A 700 -11.76 19.73 -1.29
N ASP A 701 -10.57 19.38 -0.82
CA ASP A 701 -10.13 19.70 0.56
C ASP A 701 -9.86 21.20 0.73
N LEU A 702 -9.39 21.86 -0.34
CA LEU A 702 -9.27 23.31 -0.44
C LEU A 702 -9.63 23.76 -1.85
N TYR A 703 -10.50 24.76 -1.96
CA TYR A 703 -10.93 25.32 -3.24
C TYR A 703 -10.51 26.80 -3.35
N LEU A 704 -9.68 27.12 -4.33
CA LEU A 704 -9.17 28.46 -4.61
C LEU A 704 -9.74 28.97 -5.92
N ARG A 705 -10.41 30.12 -5.88
CA ARG A 705 -11.02 30.76 -7.05
C ARG A 705 -10.60 32.22 -7.13
N PRO A 706 -9.47 32.52 -7.80
CA PRO A 706 -9.04 33.90 -7.99
C PRO A 706 -10.09 34.75 -8.71
N GLU A 707 -10.22 36.01 -8.33
CA GLU A 707 -11.12 36.94 -9.01
C GLU A 707 -10.53 37.41 -10.34
N LEU A 708 -10.98 36.78 -11.43
CA LEU A 708 -10.45 37.00 -12.80
C LEU A 708 -11.48 37.59 -13.77
N SER A 709 -12.61 38.08 -13.24
CA SER A 709 -13.74 38.63 -14.01
C SER A 709 -13.30 39.75 -14.97
N GLN A 710 -12.37 40.60 -14.52
CA GLN A 710 -11.79 41.72 -15.26
C GLN A 710 -10.93 41.32 -16.47
N PHE A 711 -10.46 40.07 -16.55
CA PHE A 711 -9.62 39.61 -17.64
C PHE A 711 -10.44 38.79 -18.64
N PRO A 712 -10.48 39.13 -19.95
CA PRO A 712 -11.09 38.26 -20.94
C PRO A 712 -10.42 36.89 -21.03
N MET A 713 -11.17 35.82 -21.38
CA MET A 713 -10.60 34.48 -21.61
C MET A 713 -9.52 34.44 -22.71
N TYR A 714 -9.57 35.41 -23.63
CA TYR A 714 -8.62 35.56 -24.74
C TYR A 714 -7.65 36.73 -24.51
N ALA A 715 -7.48 37.24 -23.28
CA ALA A 715 -6.66 38.41 -22.99
C ALA A 715 -5.21 38.21 -23.44
N THR A 716 -4.77 39.03 -24.40
CA THR A 716 -3.47 38.88 -25.05
C THR A 716 -2.37 39.81 -24.54
N GLY A 717 -2.33 40.12 -23.24
CA GLY A 717 -1.34 41.07 -22.73
C GLY A 717 -1.20 41.20 -21.22
N ALA A 718 -2.08 40.54 -20.46
CA ALA A 718 -2.15 40.67 -19.00
C ALA A 718 -1.62 39.43 -18.26
N SER A 719 -0.69 38.66 -18.84
CA SER A 719 -0.27 37.38 -18.24
C SER A 719 0.36 37.56 -16.85
N ASP A 720 1.21 38.58 -16.67
CA ASP A 720 1.83 38.83 -15.35
C ASP A 720 0.78 39.32 -14.34
N GLU A 721 -0.15 40.19 -14.74
CA GLU A 721 -1.25 40.68 -13.88
C GLU A 721 -2.21 39.56 -13.45
N ILE A 722 -2.50 38.61 -14.35
CA ILE A 722 -3.31 37.42 -14.07
C ILE A 722 -2.60 36.52 -13.07
N ILE A 723 -1.29 36.30 -13.24
CA ILE A 723 -0.47 35.53 -12.28
C ILE A 723 -0.49 36.21 -10.91
N ASP A 724 -0.32 37.54 -10.87
CA ASP A 724 -0.31 38.31 -9.61
C ASP A 724 -1.68 38.32 -8.91
N ALA A 725 -2.78 38.29 -9.67
CA ALA A 725 -4.12 38.12 -9.10
C ALA A 725 -4.29 36.74 -8.43
N GLY A 726 -3.79 35.67 -9.09
CA GLY A 726 -3.78 34.33 -8.51
C GLY A 726 -2.92 34.24 -7.24
N TYR A 727 -1.73 34.85 -7.26
CA TYR A 727 -0.82 34.90 -6.12
C TYR A 727 -1.45 35.61 -4.90
N ARG A 728 -2.01 36.82 -5.09
CA ARG A 728 -2.64 37.57 -3.99
C ARG A 728 -3.78 36.79 -3.36
N HIS A 729 -4.67 36.23 -4.18
CA HIS A 729 -5.79 35.44 -3.70
C HIS A 729 -5.33 34.21 -2.91
N ALA A 730 -4.34 33.48 -3.41
CA ALA A 730 -3.80 32.33 -2.71
C ALA A 730 -3.12 32.71 -1.39
N MET A 731 -2.31 33.77 -1.37
CA MET A 731 -1.68 34.25 -0.13
C MET A 731 -2.73 34.61 0.93
N GLU A 732 -3.79 35.32 0.56
CA GLU A 732 -4.89 35.68 1.47
C GLU A 732 -5.58 34.44 2.04
N GLN A 733 -5.93 33.47 1.19
CA GLN A 733 -6.65 32.26 1.62
C GLN A 733 -5.75 31.31 2.42
N LEU A 734 -4.52 31.08 1.97
CA LEU A 734 -3.61 30.10 2.57
C LEU A 734 -3.04 30.60 3.90
N THR A 735 -2.81 31.90 4.07
CA THR A 735 -2.36 32.47 5.35
C THR A 735 -3.48 32.48 6.40
N ALA A 736 -4.74 32.54 5.96
CA ALA A 736 -5.90 32.48 6.85
C ALA A 736 -6.19 31.05 7.37
N LEU A 737 -5.54 30.02 6.83
CA LEU A 737 -5.66 28.66 7.34
C LEU A 737 -4.82 28.53 8.62
N GLU A 738 -5.47 28.29 9.76
CA GLU A 738 -4.75 27.83 10.95
C GLU A 738 -4.04 26.50 10.63
N PRO A 739 -2.83 26.25 11.18
CA PRO A 739 -2.19 24.94 11.06
C PRO A 739 -3.02 23.91 11.84
N LEU A 740 -3.92 23.25 11.12
CA LEU A 740 -4.77 22.19 11.65
C LEU A 740 -3.89 20.96 11.95
N ASP A 741 -3.79 20.63 13.24
CA ASP A 741 -3.23 19.39 13.82
C ASP A 741 -1.70 19.28 13.97
N GLY A 742 -0.97 20.35 14.31
CA GLY A 742 0.42 20.27 14.84
C GLY A 742 1.50 19.75 13.87
N ALA A 743 1.10 19.12 12.78
CA ALA A 743 1.81 18.98 11.52
C ALA A 743 1.03 19.85 10.53
N GLY A 744 1.61 20.97 10.11
CA GLY A 744 0.99 21.88 9.14
C GLY A 744 0.64 21.19 7.82
N TRP A 745 0.06 21.98 6.90
CA TRP A 745 -0.20 21.58 5.51
C TRP A 745 0.95 20.79 4.88
#